data_AF-A0A1C0ZVN6-F1
#
_entry.id   AF-A0A1C0ZVN6-F1
#
_cell.length_a   1.000
_cell.length_b   1.000
_cell.length_c   1.000
_cell.angle_alpha   90.00
_cell.angle_beta   90.00
_cell.angle_gamma   90.00
#
_symmetry.space_group_name_H-M   'P 1'
#
loop_
_entity.id
_entity.type
_entity.pdbx_description
1 polymer ?
#
loop_
_entity_poly.entity_id
_entity_poly.type
_entity_poly.pdbx_seq_one_letter_code
_entity_poly.pdbx_strand_id
1 'polypeptide(L)'
;MGEKTEHKARLQSLVDNAQTLLKTKGEYFTEGAKLALTTMVKDAVLALHGEYHIPFIRNREFYKPREEEAVLFATKRYTMAPTYNMDGNVYHEYGLEPALTWFNEQDMLNKDLATLQNLANLAISKAEELLAASKTGTAIGQFDTVSVAQLQGAIQVLNAVKEENSSSVEHLAKAVVHVINMNRDVRFSRVLRTDVDMASTLYLTPEGLQKVKELAQSDALIQKEYEQIVNIANTYSLDYIEKALNLFMKEETDYEEINKHFYVWSSTDKIVNFRAPEGAVKAALSFILPAQENEQEGLGHVWIDNVNILSAQGGSLTIENGGFDEGDDMPFHWQNDIHRGTPILKWEGQYPFCGGGAKGEVITANPSSQTQFSYKADTAKHSIYICNPTPQDEGGWSYDKDIPITGGLAYTLTFAAKIDGKLKQGLKTVITFKDEMDHVIDVFDYDFNRKSSLPNSCFLLTMQCDAIQYAFTQDVTYAFKAKNEILYTLNDFCQGAEHWLACNSRPDGSDSYGAVQGGRVLCSVAVTYSFIKEADVFTREEKERFYSMIEYLLPYMLDLRDRTELSPLDAQHGSGNWQTDMCAGTAYMMIVLDDFPNRKAWFYNAYMVLKAQLELNVNPDSSWPESIRYHHAALERFAGFARVLDHAIGENWFETTLLARMFDFSIDVQTPGYSFFDGRIGTPPFGDHALSGGAEFGSYGTYLGDVEKVDKALADRMYHTWHMAGKPFKKFWGEGIALDNILGKGDSYKATGSISLDSTLHYKNAGIYVFRKNFGSTNQSYFAIMSSPEPIAHGHLDQGSFILYKNSIPLVMDSGIEGYFDSSTSWHISSYSHACMQFATQKTIQEKSGNGTINLSAGTYSLERGWVDVPRTSKVVSSSLGSHLDTITIQISNPEGKGIHTRKVLYVKEYDLYIIRDTVQDFEGELLFNLPVAAKHSYLEDNRVYSEGIYDVDLETFFVSNVKRIELEKGRSTTFFETEQEQVCLMDYVRATSDAREGFLTILHPKVKGQKSLHVMKVDEDKLLISIGDIKLEIDVQRELVSF
;
A
#
# COMPACT_ATOMS: atom_id res chain seq x y z
N MET A 1 28.06 17.69 29.14
CA MET A 1 28.15 19.15 28.90
C MET A 1 28.97 19.51 27.65
N GLY A 2 30.10 18.83 27.37
CA GLY A 2 30.93 19.12 26.18
C GLY A 2 30.20 18.92 24.84
N GLU A 3 29.57 17.75 24.67
CA GLU A 3 28.90 17.34 23.42
C GLU A 3 27.66 18.19 23.06
N LYS A 4 26.82 18.53 24.04
CA LYS A 4 25.70 19.48 23.87
C LYS A 4 26.14 20.85 23.33
N THR A 5 27.27 21.33 23.83
CA THR A 5 27.84 22.62 23.40
C THR A 5 28.35 22.52 21.96
N GLU A 6 28.88 21.35 21.57
CA GLU A 6 29.35 21.07 20.21
C GLU A 6 28.20 21.03 19.19
N HIS A 7 27.08 20.37 19.49
CA HIS A 7 25.90 20.36 18.60
C HIS A 7 25.32 21.76 18.39
N LYS A 8 25.16 22.55 19.47
CA LYS A 8 24.72 23.95 19.36
C LYS A 8 25.70 24.80 18.56
N ALA A 9 27.00 24.65 18.79
CA ALA A 9 28.03 25.38 18.04
C ALA A 9 28.03 25.01 16.55
N ARG A 10 27.82 23.72 16.20
CA ARG A 10 27.67 23.27 14.82
C ARG A 10 26.44 23.89 14.16
N LEU A 11 25.28 23.83 14.80
CA LEU A 11 24.06 24.42 14.25
C LEU A 11 24.19 25.95 14.08
N GLN A 12 24.79 26.65 15.04
CA GLN A 12 25.08 28.08 14.91
C GLN A 12 25.98 28.39 13.70
N SER A 13 27.05 27.62 13.51
CA SER A 13 27.94 27.77 12.34
C SER A 13 27.20 27.59 11.02
N LEU A 14 26.27 26.61 10.94
CA LEU A 14 25.43 26.39 9.77
C LEU A 14 24.48 27.57 9.53
N VAL A 15 23.85 28.11 10.58
CA VAL A 15 22.99 29.30 10.50
C VAL A 15 23.77 30.51 9.99
N ASP A 16 24.94 30.78 10.56
CA ASP A 16 25.78 31.91 10.19
C ASP A 16 26.22 31.82 8.72
N ASN A 17 26.59 30.61 8.26
CA ASN A 17 26.95 30.35 6.88
C ASN A 17 25.75 30.56 5.93
N ALA A 18 24.61 29.97 6.24
CA ALA A 18 23.39 30.11 5.44
C ALA A 18 22.96 31.58 5.31
N GLN A 19 22.94 32.33 6.42
CA GLN A 19 22.61 33.76 6.41
C GLN A 19 23.63 34.60 5.63
N THR A 20 24.92 34.27 5.74
CA THR A 20 25.98 34.93 4.98
C THR A 20 25.81 34.71 3.48
N LEU A 21 25.53 33.48 3.05
CA LEU A 21 25.30 33.15 1.64
C LEU A 21 24.06 33.86 1.09
N LEU A 22 22.93 33.80 1.80
CA LEU A 22 21.69 34.49 1.41
C LEU A 22 21.92 36.00 1.23
N LYS A 23 22.72 36.62 2.10
CA LYS A 23 23.01 38.07 2.06
C LYS A 23 24.02 38.46 0.98
N THR A 24 25.08 37.68 0.79
CA THR A 24 26.23 38.06 -0.05
C THR A 24 26.12 37.57 -1.49
N LYS A 25 25.38 36.48 -1.72
CA LYS A 25 25.23 35.85 -3.04
C LYS A 25 23.78 35.66 -3.48
N GLY A 26 22.81 36.20 -2.74
CA GLY A 26 21.37 35.97 -2.98
C GLY A 26 20.84 36.32 -4.38
N GLU A 27 21.56 37.12 -5.18
CA GLU A 27 21.20 37.42 -6.58
C GLU A 27 21.50 36.28 -7.57
N TYR A 28 22.31 35.30 -7.17
CA TYR A 28 22.68 34.13 -7.98
C TYR A 28 21.86 32.87 -7.66
N PHE A 29 20.90 32.99 -6.75
CA PHE A 29 19.99 31.92 -6.36
C PHE A 29 18.54 32.30 -6.68
N THR A 30 17.74 31.31 -7.06
CA THR A 30 16.31 31.50 -7.32
C THR A 30 15.53 31.79 -6.02
N GLU A 31 14.35 32.40 -6.14
CA GLU A 31 13.47 32.61 -4.98
C GLU A 31 13.01 31.28 -4.36
N GLY A 32 12.84 30.23 -5.17
CA GLY A 32 12.52 28.88 -4.70
C GLY A 32 13.61 28.33 -3.78
N ALA A 33 14.87 28.38 -4.22
CA ALA A 33 16.01 27.94 -3.41
C ALA A 33 16.17 28.77 -2.12
N LYS A 34 16.02 30.09 -2.21
CA LYS A 34 16.10 30.98 -1.04
C LYS A 34 14.99 30.70 -0.04
N LEU A 35 13.77 30.44 -0.50
CA LEU A 35 12.65 30.08 0.36
C LEU A 35 12.93 28.77 1.12
N ALA A 36 13.37 27.73 0.43
CA ALA A 36 13.69 26.43 1.03
C ALA A 36 14.75 26.55 2.15
N LEU A 37 15.84 27.29 1.90
CA LEU A 37 16.88 27.51 2.91
C LEU A 37 16.41 28.42 4.05
N THR A 38 15.68 29.49 3.76
CA THR A 38 15.19 30.44 4.77
C THR A 38 14.30 29.76 5.79
N THR A 39 13.41 28.86 5.36
CA THR A 39 12.57 28.08 6.28
C THR A 39 13.40 27.21 7.21
N MET A 40 14.44 26.54 6.70
CA MET A 40 15.33 25.72 7.54
C MET A 40 16.15 26.56 8.52
N VAL A 41 16.57 27.77 8.12
CA VAL A 41 17.24 28.72 9.00
C VAL A 41 16.31 29.20 10.11
N LYS A 42 15.03 29.49 9.81
CA LYS A 42 14.02 29.86 10.81
C LYS A 42 13.90 28.79 11.89
N ASP A 43 13.72 27.54 11.49
CA ASP A 43 13.57 26.42 12.44
C ASP A 43 14.84 26.21 13.28
N ALA A 44 16.02 26.33 12.66
CA ALA A 44 17.30 26.23 13.34
C ALA A 44 17.53 27.35 14.38
N VAL A 45 17.13 28.58 14.07
CA VAL A 45 17.21 29.72 15.01
C VAL A 45 16.29 29.50 16.21
N LEU A 46 15.05 29.05 15.97
CA LEU A 46 14.10 28.70 17.04
C LEU A 46 14.68 27.60 17.95
N ALA A 47 15.31 26.57 17.36
CA ALA A 47 15.95 25.50 18.11
C ALA A 47 17.14 25.97 18.96
N LEU A 48 17.97 26.89 18.44
CA LEU A 48 19.10 27.46 19.17
C LEU A 48 18.66 28.30 20.37
N HIS A 49 17.56 29.05 20.23
CA HIS A 49 16.98 29.87 21.30
C HIS A 49 16.15 29.08 22.31
N GLY A 50 15.85 27.81 22.04
CA GLY A 50 14.95 27.00 22.88
C GLY A 50 13.48 27.39 22.74
N GLU A 51 13.12 28.06 21.65
CA GLU A 51 11.76 28.52 21.31
C GLU A 51 11.08 27.56 20.32
N TYR A 52 11.73 26.45 19.96
CA TYR A 52 11.15 25.41 19.13
C TYR A 52 10.13 24.61 19.93
N HIS A 53 8.86 24.74 19.57
CA HIS A 53 7.75 24.02 20.18
C HIS A 53 7.09 23.11 19.16
N ILE A 54 6.85 21.85 19.56
CA ILE A 54 6.03 20.95 18.76
C ILE A 54 4.54 21.31 18.92
N PRO A 55 3.71 21.18 17.86
CA PRO A 55 2.30 21.61 17.89
C PRO A 55 1.32 20.51 18.38
N PHE A 56 1.85 19.37 18.81
CA PHE A 56 1.12 18.21 19.27
C PHE A 56 1.65 17.75 20.64
N ILE A 57 0.96 16.79 21.24
CA ILE A 57 1.31 16.24 22.54
C ILE A 57 1.89 14.83 22.36
N ARG A 58 2.99 14.50 23.03
CA ARG A 58 3.65 13.17 22.95
C ARG A 58 3.04 12.14 23.90
N ASN A 59 1.70 12.04 23.95
CA ASN A 59 1.03 11.14 24.89
C ASN A 59 1.13 9.65 24.49
N ARG A 60 1.39 9.33 23.22
CA ARG A 60 1.64 7.97 22.74
C ARG A 60 2.99 7.42 23.19
N GLU A 61 3.93 8.31 23.54
CA GLU A 61 5.29 7.97 23.96
C GLU A 61 6.06 7.10 22.94
N PHE A 62 5.76 7.28 21.64
CA PHE A 62 6.54 6.65 20.56
C PHE A 62 7.99 7.11 20.54
N TYR A 63 8.24 8.32 21.03
CA TYR A 63 9.55 8.93 21.00
C TYR A 63 9.77 9.76 22.26
N LYS A 64 10.93 9.55 22.91
CA LYS A 64 11.38 10.33 24.06
C LYS A 64 12.52 11.24 23.61
N PRO A 65 12.27 12.54 23.39
CA PRO A 65 13.30 13.45 22.88
C PRO A 65 14.45 13.61 23.87
N ARG A 66 15.66 13.78 23.34
CA ARG A 66 16.81 14.24 24.13
C ARG A 66 16.63 15.71 24.53
N GLU A 67 17.43 16.17 25.49
CA GLU A 67 17.38 17.58 25.94
C GLU A 67 17.72 18.57 24.80
N GLU A 68 18.63 18.19 23.91
CA GLU A 68 19.05 18.94 22.73
C GLU A 68 18.33 18.52 21.44
N GLU A 69 17.21 17.79 21.52
CA GLU A 69 16.58 17.18 20.34
C GLU A 69 16.21 18.19 19.26
N ALA A 70 15.67 19.35 19.64
CA ALA A 70 15.33 20.40 18.68
C ALA A 70 16.54 20.84 17.84
N VAL A 71 17.72 20.92 18.45
CA VAL A 71 18.98 21.27 17.77
C VAL A 71 19.38 20.17 16.80
N LEU A 72 19.29 18.92 17.22
CA LEU A 72 19.65 17.77 16.40
C LEU A 72 18.71 17.62 15.21
N PHE A 73 17.40 17.68 15.44
CA PHE A 73 16.37 17.62 14.42
C PHE A 73 16.44 18.76 13.39
N ALA A 74 16.71 19.99 13.85
CA ALA A 74 16.88 21.14 12.95
C ALA A 74 18.18 21.05 12.14
N THR A 75 19.24 20.45 12.71
CA THR A 75 20.48 20.18 11.99
C THR A 75 20.25 19.13 10.91
N LYS A 76 19.66 17.99 11.30
CA LYS A 76 19.51 16.80 10.46
C LYS A 76 18.35 15.91 10.94
N ARG A 77 17.54 15.43 10.02
CA ARG A 77 16.42 14.51 10.23
C ARG A 77 16.21 13.63 8.99
N TYR A 78 15.45 12.55 9.11
CA TYR A 78 15.07 11.73 7.98
C TYR A 78 13.90 12.33 7.20
N THR A 79 13.73 11.92 5.95
CA THR A 79 12.58 12.28 5.11
C THR A 79 12.41 11.25 3.99
N MET A 80 11.19 11.14 3.47
CA MET A 80 10.83 10.32 2.30
C MET A 80 10.36 11.19 1.12
N ALA A 81 10.61 12.51 1.18
CA ALA A 81 10.21 13.43 0.12
C ALA A 81 10.85 13.03 -1.24
N PRO A 82 10.10 13.07 -2.36
CA PRO A 82 10.57 12.62 -3.68
C PRO A 82 11.77 13.39 -4.23
N THR A 83 12.29 12.93 -5.37
CA THR A 83 13.25 13.62 -6.26
C THR A 83 14.71 13.58 -5.84
N TYR A 84 14.98 13.72 -4.55
CA TYR A 84 16.35 13.89 -4.02
C TYR A 84 16.83 12.69 -3.21
N ASN A 85 16.10 11.58 -3.28
CA ASN A 85 16.50 10.28 -2.77
C ASN A 85 17.53 9.64 -3.73
N MET A 86 18.54 8.97 -3.16
CA MET A 86 19.48 8.18 -3.95
C MET A 86 18.81 6.90 -4.45
N ASP A 87 19.21 6.45 -5.65
CA ASP A 87 18.69 5.22 -6.26
C ASP A 87 18.74 4.03 -5.28
N GLY A 88 17.59 3.40 -5.05
CA GLY A 88 17.45 2.23 -4.20
C GLY A 88 17.13 2.49 -2.72
N ASN A 89 17.10 3.75 -2.26
CA ASN A 89 16.69 4.10 -0.89
C ASN A 89 15.30 4.75 -0.85
N VAL A 90 14.46 4.31 0.10
CA VAL A 90 13.10 4.85 0.32
C VAL A 90 13.13 6.17 1.11
N TYR A 91 14.23 6.44 1.82
CA TYR A 91 14.42 7.63 2.64
C TYR A 91 15.81 8.24 2.41
N HIS A 92 15.96 9.51 2.79
CA HIS A 92 17.24 10.21 2.86
C HIS A 92 17.20 11.23 4.02
N GLU A 93 18.26 12.03 4.15
CA GLU A 93 18.38 13.01 5.23
C GLU A 93 18.11 14.43 4.74
N TYR A 94 17.46 15.23 5.59
CA TYR A 94 17.22 16.65 5.39
C TYR A 94 17.42 17.42 6.70
N GLY A 95 17.14 18.73 6.72
CA GLY A 95 17.52 19.64 7.81
C GLY A 95 18.49 20.71 7.30
N LEU A 96 18.90 21.64 8.18
CA LEU A 96 19.70 22.79 7.75
C LEU A 96 21.03 22.37 7.09
N GLU A 97 21.68 21.32 7.57
CA GLU A 97 22.94 20.86 6.99
C GLU A 97 22.77 20.34 5.55
N PRO A 98 21.95 19.29 5.29
CA PRO A 98 21.71 18.85 3.91
C PRO A 98 21.10 19.94 3.01
N ALA A 99 20.22 20.79 3.55
CA ALA A 99 19.62 21.89 2.80
C ALA A 99 20.68 22.93 2.38
N LEU A 100 21.65 23.24 3.24
CA LEU A 100 22.73 24.15 2.93
C LEU A 100 23.70 23.56 1.90
N THR A 101 23.98 22.25 1.97
CA THR A 101 24.76 21.55 0.93
C THR A 101 24.07 21.65 -0.42
N TRP A 102 22.80 21.28 -0.50
CA TRP A 102 21.99 21.40 -1.72
C TRP A 102 21.92 22.85 -2.23
N PHE A 103 21.72 23.82 -1.33
CA PHE A 103 21.63 25.23 -1.69
C PHE A 103 22.91 25.73 -2.34
N ASN A 104 24.09 25.36 -1.82
CA ASN A 104 25.37 25.73 -2.43
C ASN A 104 25.52 25.21 -3.87
N GLU A 105 24.97 24.04 -4.17
CA GLU A 105 24.97 23.47 -5.53
C GLU A 105 24.07 24.25 -6.50
N GLN A 106 23.16 25.10 -5.99
CA GLN A 106 22.27 25.94 -6.81
C GLN A 106 22.90 27.29 -7.19
N ASP A 107 24.14 27.59 -6.76
CA ASP A 107 24.81 28.86 -7.07
C ASP A 107 25.11 28.95 -8.57
N MET A 108 24.31 29.71 -9.31
CA MET A 108 24.43 29.86 -10.76
C MET A 108 25.77 30.47 -11.17
N LEU A 109 26.41 31.27 -10.31
CA LEU A 109 27.71 31.87 -10.61
C LEU A 109 28.84 30.84 -10.68
N ASN A 110 28.72 29.73 -9.93
CA ASN A 110 29.75 28.69 -9.88
C ASN A 110 29.58 27.62 -10.97
N LYS A 111 28.51 27.68 -11.77
CA LYS A 111 28.28 26.78 -12.89
C LYS A 111 29.20 27.14 -14.06
N ASP A 112 29.70 26.14 -14.77
CA ASP A 112 30.41 26.40 -16.01
C ASP A 112 29.47 26.95 -17.10
N LEU A 113 30.05 27.57 -18.13
CA LEU A 113 29.29 28.22 -19.19
C LEU A 113 28.36 27.25 -19.95
N ALA A 114 28.77 26.00 -20.17
CA ALA A 114 27.96 25.02 -20.90
C ALA A 114 26.74 24.61 -20.06
N THR A 115 26.94 24.37 -18.77
CA THR A 115 25.86 24.11 -17.82
C THR A 115 24.88 25.29 -17.73
N LEU A 116 25.38 26.53 -17.66
CA LEU A 116 24.52 27.72 -17.67
C LEU A 116 23.73 27.89 -18.96
N GLN A 117 24.33 27.59 -20.12
CA GLN A 117 23.62 27.63 -21.40
C GLN A 117 22.49 26.60 -21.45
N ASN A 118 22.73 25.39 -20.93
CA ASN A 118 21.70 24.35 -20.83
C ASN A 118 20.56 24.78 -19.89
N LEU A 119 20.89 25.33 -18.72
CA LEU A 119 19.89 25.86 -17.77
C LEU A 119 19.11 27.04 -18.37
N ALA A 120 19.77 27.92 -19.13
CA ALA A 120 19.10 29.00 -19.83
C ALA A 120 18.11 28.48 -20.89
N ASN A 121 18.50 27.46 -21.66
CA ASN A 121 17.60 26.81 -22.62
C ASN A 121 16.41 26.17 -21.92
N LEU A 122 16.63 25.46 -20.82
CA LEU A 122 15.57 24.84 -20.03
C LEU A 122 14.61 25.89 -19.44
N ALA A 123 15.14 26.98 -18.88
CA ALA A 123 14.35 28.07 -18.30
C ALA A 123 13.47 28.75 -19.36
N ILE A 124 14.02 29.03 -20.55
CA ILE A 124 13.26 29.59 -21.68
C ILE A 124 12.18 28.60 -22.13
N SER A 125 12.53 27.34 -22.37
CA SER A 125 11.59 26.32 -22.84
C SER A 125 10.38 26.20 -21.90
N LYS A 126 10.62 26.15 -20.58
CA LYS A 126 9.55 26.10 -19.58
C LYS A 126 8.71 27.37 -19.52
N ALA A 127 9.35 28.53 -19.67
CA ALA A 127 8.64 29.80 -19.69
C ALA A 127 7.75 29.91 -20.93
N GLU A 128 8.24 29.50 -22.10
CA GLU A 128 7.48 29.47 -23.34
C GLU A 128 6.31 28.47 -23.29
N GLU A 129 6.51 27.28 -22.70
CA GLU A 129 5.45 26.31 -22.46
C GLU A 129 4.34 26.89 -21.57
N LEU A 130 4.70 27.50 -20.44
CA LEU A 130 3.74 28.15 -19.55
C LEU A 130 2.99 29.27 -20.28
N LEU A 131 3.68 30.13 -21.02
CA LEU A 131 3.07 31.23 -21.77
C LEU A 131 2.12 30.72 -22.86
N ALA A 132 2.46 29.62 -23.54
CA ALA A 132 1.61 29.01 -24.56
C ALA A 132 0.31 28.42 -23.97
N ALA A 133 0.38 27.86 -22.78
CA ALA A 133 -0.78 27.33 -22.05
C ALA A 133 -1.58 28.43 -21.32
N SER A 134 -1.01 29.62 -21.15
CA SER A 134 -1.60 30.68 -20.31
C SER A 134 -2.71 31.44 -21.02
N LYS A 135 -3.89 31.48 -20.38
CA LYS A 135 -4.93 32.48 -20.65
C LYS A 135 -4.84 33.55 -19.57
N THR A 136 -4.75 34.83 -19.95
CA THR A 136 -4.69 35.92 -18.98
C THR A 136 -6.08 36.43 -18.60
N GLY A 137 -6.22 36.89 -17.35
CA GLY A 137 -7.45 37.48 -16.83
C GLY A 137 -7.67 37.18 -15.36
N THR A 138 -8.91 37.31 -14.88
CA THR A 138 -9.28 37.16 -13.48
C THR A 138 -10.19 35.96 -13.20
N ALA A 139 -10.52 35.16 -14.22
CA ALA A 139 -11.30 33.95 -14.04
C ALA A 139 -10.43 32.80 -13.52
N ILE A 140 -11.09 31.78 -12.96
CA ILE A 140 -10.43 30.58 -12.43
C ILE A 140 -9.53 29.97 -13.51
N GLY A 141 -8.30 29.62 -13.10
CA GLY A 141 -7.29 29.03 -13.98
C GLY A 141 -6.52 30.03 -14.85
N GLN A 142 -6.96 31.29 -14.92
CA GLN A 142 -6.26 32.35 -15.66
C GLN A 142 -5.09 32.92 -14.86
N PHE A 143 -4.16 33.55 -15.59
CA PHE A 143 -2.94 34.14 -15.07
C PHE A 143 -2.98 35.67 -15.10
N ASP A 144 -2.23 36.30 -14.20
CA ASP A 144 -2.13 37.76 -14.19
C ASP A 144 -1.43 38.29 -15.45
N THR A 145 -1.99 39.37 -16.01
CA THR A 145 -1.48 39.94 -17.28
C THR A 145 -0.12 40.61 -17.08
N VAL A 146 0.13 41.21 -15.91
CA VAL A 146 1.38 41.91 -15.62
C VAL A 146 2.51 40.91 -15.46
N SER A 147 2.31 39.85 -14.68
CA SER A 147 3.30 38.77 -14.53
C SER A 147 3.66 38.14 -15.87
N VAL A 148 2.67 37.87 -16.74
CA VAL A 148 2.90 37.32 -18.09
C VAL A 148 3.77 38.24 -18.95
N ALA A 149 3.49 39.55 -18.95
CA ALA A 149 4.29 40.53 -19.69
C ALA A 149 5.72 40.64 -19.15
N GLN A 150 5.90 40.56 -17.82
CA GLN A 150 7.21 40.57 -17.18
C GLN A 150 8.05 39.35 -17.58
N LEU A 151 7.44 38.15 -17.63
CA LEU A 151 8.12 36.94 -18.08
C LEU A 151 8.56 37.04 -19.55
N GLN A 152 7.71 37.57 -20.43
CA GLN A 152 8.07 37.80 -21.84
C GLN A 152 9.28 38.75 -21.97
N GLY A 153 9.30 39.83 -21.20
CA GLY A 153 10.44 40.75 -21.13
C GLY A 153 11.71 40.06 -20.63
N ALA A 154 11.61 39.24 -19.58
CA ALA A 154 12.74 38.50 -19.03
C ALA A 154 13.34 37.50 -20.05
N ILE A 155 12.51 36.81 -20.82
CA ILE A 155 12.96 35.90 -21.90
C ILE A 155 13.76 36.67 -22.96
N GLN A 156 13.29 37.85 -23.38
CA GLN A 156 13.99 38.68 -24.37
C GLN A 156 15.38 39.10 -23.87
N VAL A 157 15.47 39.52 -22.60
CA VAL A 157 16.75 39.87 -21.96
C VAL A 157 17.68 38.66 -21.91
N LEU A 158 17.20 37.49 -21.51
CA LEU A 158 18.02 36.28 -21.46
C LEU A 158 18.53 35.87 -22.86
N ASN A 159 17.70 35.96 -23.90
CA ASN A 159 18.13 35.69 -25.27
C ASN A 159 19.21 36.67 -25.74
N ALA A 160 19.04 37.97 -25.49
CA ALA A 160 20.06 38.98 -25.82
C ALA A 160 21.38 38.70 -25.09
N VAL A 161 21.34 38.38 -23.79
CA VAL A 161 22.54 38.05 -23.00
C VAL A 161 23.23 36.79 -23.54
N LYS A 162 22.48 35.77 -23.98
CA LYS A 162 23.05 34.56 -24.59
C LYS A 162 23.77 34.86 -25.91
N GLU A 163 23.25 35.79 -26.72
CA GLU A 163 23.84 36.18 -28.00
C GLU A 163 25.07 37.12 -27.82
N GLU A 164 25.00 38.07 -26.89
CA GLU A 164 26.02 39.11 -26.69
C GLU A 164 27.20 38.66 -25.81
N ASN A 165 26.95 37.79 -24.82
CA ASN A 165 27.91 37.46 -23.76
C ASN A 165 28.30 35.98 -23.77
N SER A 166 28.81 35.47 -24.89
CA SER A 166 29.36 34.10 -24.99
C SER A 166 30.57 33.83 -24.06
N SER A 167 30.97 34.78 -23.20
CA SER A 167 32.08 34.68 -22.26
C SER A 167 31.84 35.27 -20.85
N SER A 168 30.68 35.87 -20.55
CA SER A 168 30.40 36.45 -19.20
C SER A 168 29.43 35.58 -18.40
N VAL A 169 29.97 34.74 -17.51
CA VAL A 169 29.23 33.83 -16.63
C VAL A 169 28.27 34.60 -15.71
N GLU A 170 28.67 35.75 -15.17
CA GLU A 170 27.89 36.51 -14.19
C GLU A 170 26.57 37.07 -14.76
N HIS A 171 26.62 37.72 -15.92
CA HIS A 171 25.42 38.30 -16.55
C HIS A 171 24.44 37.21 -16.96
N LEU A 172 24.95 36.10 -17.51
CA LEU A 172 24.12 34.96 -17.89
C LEU A 172 23.47 34.32 -16.65
N ALA A 173 24.23 34.10 -15.58
CA ALA A 173 23.70 33.54 -14.32
C ALA A 173 22.54 34.39 -13.77
N LYS A 174 22.71 35.71 -13.68
CA LYS A 174 21.66 36.64 -13.21
C LYS A 174 20.42 36.62 -14.10
N ALA A 175 20.61 36.60 -15.42
CA ALA A 175 19.50 36.54 -16.38
C ALA A 175 18.72 35.22 -16.28
N VAL A 176 19.41 34.08 -16.08
CA VAL A 176 18.76 32.77 -15.86
C VAL A 176 17.92 32.77 -14.58
N VAL A 177 18.50 33.23 -13.45
CA VAL A 177 17.77 33.36 -12.18
C VAL A 177 16.53 34.23 -12.35
N HIS A 178 16.67 35.37 -13.04
CA HIS A 178 15.55 36.29 -13.26
C HIS A 178 14.41 35.64 -14.05
N VAL A 179 14.69 34.93 -15.15
CA VAL A 179 13.65 34.22 -15.92
C VAL A 179 12.98 33.13 -15.08
N ILE A 180 13.74 32.35 -14.30
CA ILE A 180 13.15 31.32 -13.42
C ILE A 180 12.21 31.94 -12.39
N ASN A 181 12.62 33.05 -11.77
CA ASN A 181 11.79 33.76 -10.79
C ASN A 181 10.52 34.35 -11.43
N MET A 182 10.61 34.98 -12.61
CA MET A 182 9.44 35.48 -13.32
C MET A 182 8.49 34.34 -13.75
N ASN A 183 9.05 33.18 -14.12
CA ASN A 183 8.26 32.00 -14.46
C ASN A 183 7.48 31.49 -13.24
N ARG A 184 8.11 31.48 -12.06
CA ARG A 184 7.46 31.18 -10.78
C ARG A 184 6.36 32.17 -10.44
N ASP A 185 6.59 33.47 -10.63
CA ASP A 185 5.61 34.51 -10.34
C ASP A 185 4.37 34.39 -11.25
N VAL A 186 4.55 34.09 -12.54
CA VAL A 186 3.42 33.75 -13.43
C VAL A 186 2.66 32.56 -12.88
N ARG A 187 3.30 31.43 -12.57
CA ARG A 187 2.59 30.26 -11.99
C ARG A 187 1.80 30.64 -10.74
N PHE A 188 2.39 31.43 -9.85
CA PHE A 188 1.76 31.82 -8.58
C PHE A 188 0.66 32.85 -8.77
N SER A 189 0.64 33.58 -9.89
CA SER A 189 -0.45 34.50 -10.23
C SER A 189 -1.74 33.79 -10.64
N ARG A 190 -1.70 32.47 -10.88
CA ARG A 190 -2.89 31.71 -11.28
C ARG A 190 -4.00 31.83 -10.25
N VAL A 191 -5.19 32.16 -10.73
CA VAL A 191 -6.41 32.30 -9.91
C VAL A 191 -6.93 30.91 -9.56
N LEU A 192 -6.87 30.56 -8.26
CA LEU A 192 -7.50 29.35 -7.73
C LEU A 192 -8.97 29.65 -7.40
N ARG A 193 -9.86 28.67 -7.52
CA ARG A 193 -11.27 28.83 -7.11
C ARG A 193 -11.41 29.31 -5.67
N THR A 194 -10.61 28.75 -4.76
CA THR A 194 -10.59 29.13 -3.34
C THR A 194 -10.26 30.60 -3.10
N ASP A 195 -9.64 31.28 -4.07
CA ASP A 195 -9.26 32.70 -3.95
C ASP A 195 -10.42 33.64 -4.28
N VAL A 196 -11.44 33.14 -5.00
CA VAL A 196 -12.51 33.97 -5.59
C VAL A 196 -13.92 33.47 -5.28
N ASP A 197 -14.06 32.24 -4.80
CA ASP A 197 -15.32 31.55 -4.53
C ASP A 197 -15.20 30.72 -3.25
N MET A 198 -15.30 31.42 -2.10
CA MET A 198 -15.11 30.82 -0.77
C MET A 198 -16.18 29.78 -0.42
N ALA A 199 -17.38 29.86 -1.00
CA ALA A 199 -18.49 28.94 -0.73
C ALA A 199 -18.32 27.58 -1.43
N SER A 200 -17.42 27.49 -2.42
CA SER A 200 -17.08 26.22 -3.04
C SER A 200 -16.20 25.36 -2.13
N THR A 201 -16.46 24.05 -2.17
CA THR A 201 -15.62 23.02 -1.54
C THR A 201 -14.52 22.59 -2.51
N LEU A 202 -13.72 21.59 -2.16
CA LEU A 202 -12.68 21.08 -3.07
C LEU A 202 -13.25 20.43 -4.35
N TYR A 203 -14.47 19.91 -4.29
CA TYR A 203 -15.08 19.17 -5.40
C TYR A 203 -16.28 19.89 -6.02
N LEU A 204 -16.98 20.73 -5.26
CA LEU A 204 -18.34 21.15 -5.58
C LEU A 204 -18.52 22.65 -5.38
N THR A 205 -19.18 23.29 -6.35
CA THR A 205 -19.82 24.58 -6.12
C THR A 205 -21.09 24.38 -5.25
N PRO A 206 -21.68 25.46 -4.71
CA PRO A 206 -22.98 25.37 -4.04
C PRO A 206 -24.06 24.67 -4.88
N GLU A 207 -24.12 24.93 -6.19
CA GLU A 207 -25.05 24.26 -7.10
C GLU A 207 -24.70 22.79 -7.30
N GLY A 208 -23.40 22.46 -7.34
CA GLY A 208 -22.92 21.08 -7.38
C GLY A 208 -23.34 20.29 -6.15
N LEU A 209 -23.17 20.88 -4.95
CA LEU A 209 -23.61 20.28 -3.70
C LEU A 209 -25.12 20.04 -3.69
N GLN A 210 -25.91 21.00 -4.16
CA GLN A 210 -27.35 20.86 -4.25
C GLN A 210 -27.76 19.68 -5.17
N LYS A 211 -27.10 19.50 -6.31
CA LYS A 211 -27.33 18.34 -7.19
C LYS A 211 -26.99 17.01 -6.53
N VAL A 212 -25.90 16.97 -5.75
CA VAL A 212 -25.53 15.75 -5.01
C VAL A 212 -26.58 15.43 -3.95
N LYS A 213 -27.14 16.43 -3.25
CA LYS A 213 -28.28 16.23 -2.32
C LYS A 213 -29.51 15.66 -3.03
N GLU A 214 -29.83 16.17 -4.21
CA GLU A 214 -30.95 15.69 -5.02
C GLU A 214 -30.73 14.25 -5.49
N LEU A 215 -29.51 13.89 -5.90
CA LEU A 215 -29.16 12.51 -6.26
C LEU A 215 -29.27 11.55 -5.07
N ALA A 216 -28.79 11.95 -3.89
CA ALA A 216 -28.93 11.16 -2.66
C ALA A 216 -30.40 10.94 -2.24
N GLN A 217 -31.35 11.69 -2.78
CA GLN A 217 -32.78 11.51 -2.55
C GLN A 217 -33.49 10.75 -3.68
N SER A 218 -32.91 10.68 -4.88
CA SER A 218 -33.60 10.21 -6.09
C SER A 218 -33.00 8.95 -6.73
N ASP A 219 -31.71 8.67 -6.53
CA ASP A 219 -31.04 7.44 -6.97
C ASP A 219 -30.90 6.47 -5.79
N ALA A 220 -31.50 5.29 -5.92
CA ALA A 220 -31.56 4.30 -4.83
C ALA A 220 -30.18 3.77 -4.41
N LEU A 221 -29.21 3.70 -5.32
CA LEU A 221 -27.85 3.27 -4.99
C LEU A 221 -27.14 4.35 -4.17
N ILE A 222 -27.21 5.60 -4.63
CA ILE A 222 -26.60 6.74 -3.93
C ILE A 222 -27.27 7.01 -2.59
N GLN A 223 -28.59 6.84 -2.50
CA GLN A 223 -29.33 6.97 -1.24
C GLN A 223 -28.80 6.00 -0.18
N LYS A 224 -28.57 4.73 -0.53
CA LYS A 224 -28.03 3.72 0.40
C LYS A 224 -26.63 4.07 0.91
N GLU A 225 -25.78 4.63 0.05
CA GLU A 225 -24.45 5.10 0.44
C GLU A 225 -24.54 6.32 1.36
N TYR A 226 -25.48 7.24 1.08
CA TYR A 226 -25.74 8.37 1.97
C TYR A 226 -26.30 7.94 3.34
N GLU A 227 -27.18 6.93 3.39
CA GLU A 227 -27.68 6.36 4.64
C GLU A 227 -26.55 5.76 5.49
N GLN A 228 -25.55 5.11 4.86
CA GLN A 228 -24.34 4.66 5.55
C GLN A 228 -23.55 5.85 6.13
N ILE A 229 -23.38 6.94 5.35
CA ILE A 229 -22.74 8.18 5.83
C ILE A 229 -23.50 8.74 7.04
N VAL A 230 -24.83 8.79 7.02
CA VAL A 230 -25.65 9.23 8.17
C VAL A 230 -25.41 8.34 9.39
N ASN A 231 -25.41 7.02 9.22
CA ASN A 231 -25.22 6.07 10.32
C ASN A 231 -23.83 6.22 10.94
N ILE A 232 -22.80 6.34 10.11
CA ILE A 232 -21.42 6.54 10.57
C ILE A 232 -21.28 7.87 11.31
N ALA A 233 -21.81 8.97 10.75
CA ALA A 233 -21.82 10.28 11.41
C ALA A 233 -22.47 10.20 12.80
N ASN A 234 -23.56 9.44 12.95
CA ASN A 234 -24.26 9.30 14.23
C ASN A 234 -23.61 8.34 15.24
N THR A 235 -22.45 7.75 14.92
CA THR A 235 -21.75 6.80 15.80
C THR A 235 -21.32 7.45 17.13
N TYR A 236 -20.78 8.67 17.07
CA TYR A 236 -20.28 9.40 18.24
C TYR A 236 -21.02 10.71 18.43
N SER A 237 -21.31 11.06 19.69
CA SER A 237 -21.84 12.37 20.05
C SER A 237 -20.71 13.41 20.14
N LEU A 238 -21.05 14.69 20.04
CA LEU A 238 -20.10 15.78 20.26
C LEU A 238 -19.44 15.70 21.65
N ASP A 239 -20.22 15.40 22.68
CA ASP A 239 -19.72 15.24 24.06
C ASP A 239 -18.69 14.11 24.18
N TYR A 240 -18.91 12.98 23.51
CA TYR A 240 -17.94 11.88 23.47
C TYR A 240 -16.62 12.32 22.84
N ILE A 241 -16.68 13.04 21.71
CA ILE A 241 -15.51 13.53 20.99
C ILE A 241 -14.77 14.58 21.83
N GLU A 242 -15.47 15.57 22.39
CA GLU A 242 -14.88 16.59 23.28
C GLU A 242 -14.21 15.95 24.51
N LYS A 243 -14.84 14.92 25.09
CA LYS A 243 -14.26 14.15 26.18
C LYS A 243 -12.97 13.44 25.75
N ALA A 244 -12.92 12.89 24.53
CA ALA A 244 -11.71 12.26 24.00
C ALA A 244 -10.56 13.28 23.85
N LEU A 245 -10.81 14.45 23.26
CA LEU A 245 -9.79 15.51 23.15
C LEU A 245 -9.28 15.92 24.53
N ASN A 246 -10.19 16.13 25.48
CA ASN A 246 -9.86 16.56 26.83
C ASN A 246 -9.04 15.54 27.65
N LEU A 247 -9.05 14.26 27.27
CA LEU A 247 -8.32 13.21 27.99
C LEU A 247 -7.06 12.73 27.26
N PHE A 248 -7.09 12.67 25.92
CA PHE A 248 -5.97 12.15 25.13
C PHE A 248 -5.05 13.25 24.57
N MET A 249 -5.47 14.52 24.52
CA MET A 249 -4.59 15.62 24.08
C MET A 249 -3.95 16.35 25.27
N LYS A 250 -3.44 15.58 26.24
CA LYS A 250 -2.73 16.02 27.45
C LYS A 250 -1.43 15.23 27.62
N GLU A 251 -0.41 15.86 28.20
CA GLU A 251 0.90 15.23 28.40
C GLU A 251 0.79 13.98 29.29
N GLU A 252 0.09 14.11 30.42
CA GLU A 252 -0.20 13.00 31.32
C GLU A 252 -1.58 12.42 31.03
N THR A 253 -1.65 11.09 30.97
CA THR A 253 -2.86 10.32 30.62
C THR A 253 -3.46 9.74 31.90
N ASP A 254 -4.69 10.15 32.23
CA ASP A 254 -5.46 9.59 33.35
C ASP A 254 -6.24 8.35 32.89
N TYR A 255 -5.63 7.17 33.05
CA TYR A 255 -6.24 5.91 32.64
C TYR A 255 -7.46 5.53 33.49
N GLU A 256 -7.50 5.93 34.76
CA GLU A 256 -8.68 5.67 35.59
C GLU A 256 -9.91 6.37 35.01
N GLU A 257 -9.77 7.63 34.60
CA GLU A 257 -10.85 8.36 33.96
C GLU A 257 -11.12 7.86 32.53
N ILE A 258 -10.09 7.59 31.73
CA ILE A 258 -10.25 7.06 30.36
C ILE A 258 -11.04 5.75 30.36
N ASN A 259 -10.71 4.82 31.26
CA ASN A 259 -11.34 3.51 31.33
C ASN A 259 -12.83 3.58 31.75
N LYS A 260 -13.32 4.72 32.26
CA LYS A 260 -14.77 4.90 32.51
C LYS A 260 -15.55 5.18 31.23
N HIS A 261 -14.89 5.73 30.20
CA HIS A 261 -15.55 6.27 28.99
C HIS A 261 -15.16 5.53 27.72
N PHE A 262 -13.95 4.99 27.64
CA PHE A 262 -13.37 4.44 26.41
C PHE A 262 -12.89 3.01 26.60
N TYR A 263 -13.01 2.22 25.53
CA TYR A 263 -12.35 0.94 25.40
C TYR A 263 -11.01 1.14 24.69
N VAL A 264 -9.90 1.05 25.42
CA VAL A 264 -8.56 1.27 24.88
C VAL A 264 -7.66 0.05 25.06
N TRP A 265 -7.38 -0.60 23.94
CA TRP A 265 -6.54 -1.79 23.82
C TRP A 265 -5.59 -1.62 22.64
N SER A 266 -4.42 -2.24 22.74
CA SER A 266 -3.42 -2.32 21.68
C SER A 266 -3.33 -3.75 21.16
N SER A 267 -2.64 -3.92 20.03
CA SER A 267 -2.33 -5.23 19.49
C SER A 267 -0.91 -5.28 18.93
N THR A 268 -0.45 -6.51 18.72
CA THR A 268 0.81 -6.84 18.03
C THR A 268 0.77 -6.58 16.52
N ASP A 269 -0.39 -6.29 15.92
CA ASP A 269 -0.52 -5.89 14.51
C ASP A 269 0.14 -6.89 13.51
N LYS A 270 0.14 -8.19 13.84
CA LYS A 270 0.77 -9.27 13.04
C LYS A 270 2.26 -9.07 12.73
N ILE A 271 3.01 -8.32 13.55
CA ILE A 271 4.44 -8.03 13.28
C ILE A 271 5.41 -8.95 14.04
N VAL A 272 4.92 -9.81 14.94
CA VAL A 272 5.77 -10.64 15.80
C VAL A 272 6.06 -11.98 15.12
N ASN A 273 7.10 -11.99 14.30
CA ASN A 273 7.53 -13.17 13.54
C ASN A 273 8.66 -13.93 14.23
N PHE A 274 8.56 -15.26 14.22
CA PHE A 274 9.59 -16.16 14.74
C PHE A 274 9.72 -17.42 13.87
N ARG A 275 10.86 -18.10 13.98
CA ARG A 275 11.11 -19.37 13.27
C ARG A 275 11.37 -20.48 14.28
N ALA A 276 10.72 -21.63 14.08
CA ALA A 276 11.04 -22.82 14.87
C ALA A 276 12.42 -23.37 14.46
N PRO A 277 13.31 -23.71 15.41
CA PRO A 277 14.61 -24.30 15.08
C PRO A 277 14.44 -25.68 14.44
N GLU A 278 15.44 -26.12 13.68
CA GLU A 278 15.46 -27.47 13.09
C GLU A 278 15.32 -28.54 14.18
N GLY A 279 14.53 -29.58 13.90
CA GLY A 279 14.28 -30.68 14.85
C GLY A 279 13.24 -30.38 15.92
N ALA A 280 12.70 -29.15 16.01
CA ALA A 280 11.60 -28.86 16.93
C ALA A 280 10.28 -29.48 16.44
N VAL A 281 9.53 -30.06 17.37
CA VAL A 281 8.22 -30.68 17.12
C VAL A 281 7.12 -30.13 18.02
N LYS A 282 7.50 -29.45 19.12
CA LYS A 282 6.61 -28.87 20.12
C LYS A 282 7.12 -27.52 20.61
N ALA A 283 6.22 -26.66 21.07
CA ALA A 283 6.56 -25.39 21.70
C ALA A 283 5.69 -25.11 22.93
N ALA A 284 6.29 -24.56 23.99
CA ALA A 284 5.55 -24.01 25.14
C ALA A 284 5.46 -22.48 25.01
N LEU A 285 4.34 -21.90 25.44
CA LEU A 285 4.06 -20.46 25.37
C LEU A 285 3.79 -19.87 26.76
N SER A 286 4.46 -18.77 27.08
CA SER A 286 4.29 -18.05 28.34
C SER A 286 4.30 -16.53 28.15
N PHE A 287 3.52 -15.83 28.95
CA PHE A 287 3.56 -14.37 29.13
C PHE A 287 4.06 -14.06 30.53
N ILE A 288 5.09 -13.23 30.63
CA ILE A 288 5.77 -12.92 31.89
C ILE A 288 5.88 -11.41 32.00
N LEU A 289 5.46 -10.84 33.14
CA LEU A 289 5.73 -9.45 33.48
C LEU A 289 7.00 -9.39 34.33
N PRO A 290 8.15 -8.91 33.80
CA PRO A 290 9.42 -8.96 34.53
C PRO A 290 9.39 -8.12 35.81
N ALA A 291 10.15 -8.51 36.84
CA ALA A 291 10.10 -7.84 38.16
C ALA A 291 10.42 -6.32 38.16
N GLN A 292 11.16 -5.85 37.16
CA GLN A 292 11.45 -4.42 37.02
C GLN A 292 10.22 -3.59 36.62
N GLU A 293 9.21 -4.22 36.01
CA GLU A 293 7.89 -3.66 35.77
C GLU A 293 7.08 -3.84 37.04
N ASN A 294 7.02 -2.81 37.89
CA ASN A 294 6.34 -2.89 39.19
C ASN A 294 5.72 -1.56 39.58
N GLU A 295 4.62 -1.62 40.34
CA GLU A 295 3.82 -0.46 40.75
C GLU A 295 4.54 0.51 41.70
N GLN A 296 5.57 0.05 42.42
CA GLN A 296 6.36 0.91 43.32
C GLN A 296 7.30 1.86 42.56
N GLU A 297 7.78 1.45 41.40
CA GLU A 297 8.80 2.18 40.63
C GLU A 297 8.30 2.64 39.25
N GLY A 298 7.00 2.54 38.98
CA GLY A 298 6.40 2.87 37.70
C GLY A 298 5.12 2.07 37.43
N LEU A 299 4.81 1.82 36.17
CA LEU A 299 3.74 0.92 35.78
C LEU A 299 4.18 -0.54 35.98
N GLY A 300 3.31 -1.37 36.56
CA GLY A 300 3.61 -2.76 36.90
C GLY A 300 2.47 -3.71 36.63
N HIS A 301 1.59 -3.42 35.66
CA HIS A 301 0.46 -4.28 35.32
C HIS A 301 0.13 -4.30 33.82
N VAL A 302 -0.59 -5.36 33.40
CA VAL A 302 -1.00 -5.59 32.00
C VAL A 302 -2.18 -6.57 31.93
N TRP A 303 -3.04 -6.38 30.92
CA TRP A 303 -4.06 -7.38 30.51
C TRP A 303 -3.75 -7.92 29.11
N ILE A 304 -4.07 -9.19 28.87
CA ILE A 304 -3.79 -9.91 27.61
C ILE A 304 -5.04 -10.66 27.15
N ASP A 305 -5.30 -10.63 25.84
CA ASP A 305 -6.45 -11.28 25.20
C ASP A 305 -6.12 -11.74 23.76
N ASN A 306 -6.94 -12.61 23.17
CA ASN A 306 -6.92 -13.08 21.78
C ASN A 306 -5.57 -13.60 21.25
N VAL A 307 -5.00 -14.59 21.93
CA VAL A 307 -3.74 -15.22 21.53
C VAL A 307 -3.96 -16.16 20.34
N ASN A 308 -3.15 -16.00 19.28
CA ASN A 308 -3.13 -16.88 18.12
C ASN A 308 -1.70 -16.96 17.52
N ILE A 309 -1.37 -18.08 16.88
CA ILE A 309 -0.10 -18.26 16.13
C ILE A 309 -0.42 -18.71 14.71
N LEU A 310 -0.01 -17.91 13.73
CA LEU A 310 -0.20 -18.17 12.30
C LEU A 310 1.04 -18.88 11.73
N SER A 311 0.86 -19.92 10.90
CA SER A 311 1.96 -20.52 10.12
C SER A 311 2.17 -19.81 8.78
N ALA A 312 3.42 -19.69 8.32
CA ALA A 312 3.75 -19.07 7.04
C ALA A 312 3.14 -19.79 5.81
N GLN A 313 2.94 -21.10 5.87
CA GLN A 313 2.51 -21.92 4.72
C GLN A 313 1.30 -22.83 5.02
N GLY A 314 0.87 -22.92 6.28
CA GLY A 314 -0.28 -23.72 6.71
C GLY A 314 -1.34 -22.91 7.48
N GLY A 315 -2.28 -23.60 8.10
CA GLY A 315 -3.30 -23.01 8.96
C GLY A 315 -2.73 -22.39 10.25
N SER A 316 -3.59 -21.69 11.00
CA SER A 316 -3.29 -21.27 12.38
C SER A 316 -3.01 -22.50 13.27
N LEU A 317 -2.06 -22.37 14.19
CA LEU A 317 -1.84 -23.39 15.21
C LEU A 317 -3.00 -23.37 16.20
N THR A 318 -3.42 -24.55 16.66
CA THR A 318 -4.48 -24.66 17.66
C THR A 318 -3.98 -24.18 19.02
N ILE A 319 -4.53 -23.06 19.49
CA ILE A 319 -4.38 -22.58 20.88
C ILE A 319 -5.77 -22.61 21.50
N GLU A 320 -5.98 -23.56 22.41
CA GLU A 320 -7.26 -23.70 23.10
C GLU A 320 -7.50 -22.51 24.03
N ASN A 321 -8.72 -21.97 23.99
CA ASN A 321 -9.14 -20.85 24.83
C ASN A 321 -8.23 -19.61 24.75
N GLY A 322 -7.68 -19.30 23.57
CA GLY A 322 -6.79 -18.13 23.37
C GLY A 322 -7.45 -16.76 23.62
N GLY A 323 -8.78 -16.68 23.62
CA GLY A 323 -9.55 -15.50 24.04
C GLY A 323 -9.95 -15.51 25.53
N PHE A 324 -9.53 -16.53 26.28
CA PHE A 324 -9.75 -16.67 27.73
C PHE A 324 -11.22 -16.66 28.20
N ASP A 325 -12.20 -16.78 27.31
CA ASP A 325 -13.63 -16.67 27.61
C ASP A 325 -14.22 -17.92 28.31
N GLU A 326 -13.47 -19.02 28.38
CA GLU A 326 -13.92 -20.30 28.94
C GLU A 326 -13.20 -20.65 30.25
N GLY A 327 -13.93 -20.94 31.33
CA GLY A 327 -13.37 -21.27 32.65
C GLY A 327 -14.39 -21.20 33.78
N ASP A 328 -13.98 -21.55 35.00
CA ASP A 328 -14.79 -21.44 36.23
C ASP A 328 -14.26 -20.34 37.17
N ASP A 329 -13.05 -20.54 37.71
CA ASP A 329 -12.32 -19.57 38.54
C ASP A 329 -11.03 -19.05 37.87
N MET A 330 -10.61 -19.75 36.81
CA MET A 330 -9.44 -19.47 35.98
C MET A 330 -9.73 -19.96 34.56
N PRO A 331 -9.09 -19.39 33.53
CA PRO A 331 -9.29 -19.83 32.16
C PRO A 331 -8.85 -21.29 31.99
N PHE A 332 -9.66 -22.11 31.32
CA PHE A 332 -9.24 -23.46 30.93
C PHE A 332 -8.01 -23.40 30.03
N HIS A 333 -7.09 -24.37 30.17
CA HIS A 333 -5.85 -24.50 29.40
C HIS A 333 -4.73 -23.48 29.70
N TRP A 334 -4.91 -22.64 30.72
CA TRP A 334 -3.94 -21.62 31.09
C TRP A 334 -3.70 -21.64 32.60
N GLN A 335 -2.44 -21.53 33.01
CA GLN A 335 -2.05 -21.61 34.42
C GLN A 335 -1.28 -20.37 34.88
N ASN A 336 -1.41 -20.07 36.17
CA ASN A 336 -0.69 -19.00 36.84
C ASN A 336 0.75 -19.42 37.16
N ASP A 337 1.72 -18.58 36.82
CA ASP A 337 3.13 -18.78 37.17
C ASP A 337 3.61 -17.68 38.11
N ILE A 338 4.02 -18.08 39.31
CA ILE A 338 4.68 -17.19 40.28
C ILE A 338 6.17 -17.46 40.21
N HIS A 339 6.92 -16.59 39.52
CA HIS A 339 8.38 -16.72 39.40
C HIS A 339 9.08 -16.17 40.64
N ARG A 340 8.57 -15.06 41.20
CA ARG A 340 9.14 -14.40 42.39
C ARG A 340 8.06 -13.66 43.17
N GLY A 341 8.19 -13.61 44.50
CA GLY A 341 7.36 -12.75 45.35
C GLY A 341 5.88 -13.15 45.41
N THR A 342 5.01 -12.15 45.48
CA THR A 342 3.55 -12.22 45.57
C THR A 342 2.89 -11.36 44.48
N PRO A 343 3.07 -11.69 43.19
CA PRO A 343 2.37 -10.99 42.11
C PRO A 343 0.87 -11.26 42.18
N ILE A 344 0.07 -10.35 41.60
CA ILE A 344 -1.38 -10.47 41.49
C ILE A 344 -1.71 -10.98 40.10
N LEU A 345 -2.30 -12.17 40.03
CA LEU A 345 -2.76 -12.81 38.79
C LEU A 345 -4.28 -12.96 38.88
N LYS A 346 -5.00 -12.52 37.85
CA LYS A 346 -6.48 -12.52 37.86
C LYS A 346 -7.05 -12.90 36.50
N TRP A 347 -8.13 -13.67 36.51
CA TRP A 347 -9.02 -13.82 35.35
C TRP A 347 -10.04 -12.67 35.37
N GLU A 348 -9.85 -11.71 34.48
CA GLU A 348 -10.56 -10.44 34.51
C GLU A 348 -11.78 -10.46 33.60
N GLY A 349 -12.97 -10.27 34.19
CA GLY A 349 -14.25 -10.18 33.47
C GLY A 349 -14.89 -8.80 33.50
N GLN A 350 -14.25 -7.80 34.14
CA GLN A 350 -14.80 -6.45 34.24
C GLN A 350 -14.50 -5.62 33.00
N TYR A 351 -15.53 -5.09 32.34
CA TYR A 351 -15.36 -4.09 31.28
C TYR A 351 -14.81 -2.75 31.85
N PRO A 352 -13.86 -2.06 31.18
CA PRO A 352 -13.29 -2.34 29.84
C PRO A 352 -11.99 -3.18 29.88
N PHE A 353 -11.71 -3.87 30.99
CA PHE A 353 -10.49 -4.63 31.21
C PHE A 353 -10.55 -6.07 30.71
N CYS A 354 -11.70 -6.52 30.18
CA CYS A 354 -11.82 -7.77 29.44
C CYS A 354 -11.90 -7.52 27.92
N GLY A 355 -11.69 -8.58 27.13
CA GLY A 355 -11.83 -8.56 25.67
C GLY A 355 -13.21 -8.08 25.17
N GLY A 356 -13.31 -7.74 23.88
CA GLY A 356 -14.60 -7.66 23.18
C GLY A 356 -15.28 -6.29 23.03
N GLY A 357 -14.59 -5.16 23.21
CA GLY A 357 -15.21 -3.81 23.01
C GLY A 357 -15.11 -3.29 21.57
N ALA A 358 -16.08 -2.56 20.99
CA ALA A 358 -17.09 -1.66 21.55
C ALA A 358 -18.55 -2.20 21.60
N LYS A 359 -19.44 -1.52 22.35
CA LYS A 359 -20.91 -1.77 22.45
C LYS A 359 -21.70 -1.62 21.13
N GLY A 360 -21.02 -1.48 19.99
CA GLY A 360 -21.60 -1.29 18.66
C GLY A 360 -20.64 -1.81 17.59
N GLU A 361 -21.18 -2.11 16.40
CA GLU A 361 -20.48 -2.79 15.31
C GLU A 361 -19.06 -2.26 15.06
N VAL A 362 -18.12 -3.19 14.97
CA VAL A 362 -16.69 -2.97 14.79
C VAL A 362 -16.46 -2.15 13.52
N ILE A 363 -16.01 -0.90 13.67
CA ILE A 363 -15.50 -0.11 12.54
C ILE A 363 -14.33 -0.89 11.93
N THR A 364 -14.49 -1.36 10.69
CA THR A 364 -13.48 -2.23 10.08
C THR A 364 -12.15 -1.49 9.93
N ALA A 365 -11.15 -2.00 10.64
CA ALA A 365 -9.75 -1.61 10.67
C ALA A 365 -9.04 -1.69 9.31
N ASN A 366 -7.88 -1.04 9.21
CA ASN A 366 -6.98 -1.12 8.06
C ASN A 366 -6.48 -2.58 7.88
N PRO A 367 -6.76 -3.25 6.75
CA PRO A 367 -6.48 -4.68 6.58
C PRO A 367 -4.99 -5.03 6.45
N SER A 368 -4.08 -4.07 6.24
CA SER A 368 -2.66 -4.38 5.97
C SER A 368 -1.85 -4.77 7.21
N SER A 369 -2.28 -4.37 8.41
CA SER A 369 -1.54 -4.62 9.65
C SER A 369 -2.40 -4.92 10.88
N GLN A 370 -3.73 -4.82 10.82
CA GLN A 370 -4.55 -4.90 12.04
C GLN A 370 -5.24 -6.27 12.14
N THR A 371 -5.13 -6.90 13.31
CA THR A 371 -5.79 -8.16 13.60
C THR A 371 -7.28 -7.91 13.86
N GLN A 372 -8.15 -8.56 13.10
CA GLN A 372 -9.57 -8.61 13.42
C GLN A 372 -9.79 -9.74 14.43
N PHE A 373 -10.13 -9.39 15.67
CA PHE A 373 -10.40 -10.36 16.70
C PHE A 373 -11.85 -10.87 16.58
N SER A 374 -12.02 -12.19 16.60
CA SER A 374 -13.33 -12.84 16.56
C SER A 374 -13.71 -13.30 17.96
N TYR A 375 -14.85 -12.84 18.44
CA TYR A 375 -15.38 -13.22 19.74
C TYR A 375 -16.62 -14.09 19.55
N LYS A 376 -16.73 -15.18 20.33
CA LYS A 376 -17.97 -15.97 20.35
C LYS A 376 -19.13 -15.10 20.83
N ALA A 377 -20.21 -15.06 20.06
CA ALA A 377 -21.43 -14.36 20.47
C ALA A 377 -21.96 -14.94 21.80
N ASP A 378 -22.62 -14.09 22.60
CA ASP A 378 -23.31 -14.49 23.84
C ASP A 378 -22.43 -15.15 24.91
N THR A 379 -21.09 -15.03 24.81
CA THR A 379 -20.15 -15.54 25.82
C THR A 379 -19.60 -14.37 26.65
N ALA A 380 -19.57 -14.54 27.98
CA ALA A 380 -19.00 -13.54 28.89
C ALA A 380 -17.51 -13.34 28.59
N LYS A 381 -17.11 -12.08 28.38
CA LYS A 381 -15.76 -11.74 27.94
C LYS A 381 -14.78 -11.66 29.08
N HIS A 382 -13.63 -12.27 28.89
CA HIS A 382 -12.55 -12.26 29.86
C HIS A 382 -11.20 -11.87 29.26
N SER A 383 -10.20 -11.75 30.11
CA SER A 383 -8.79 -11.62 29.77
C SER A 383 -7.95 -12.12 30.95
N ILE A 384 -6.66 -12.31 30.74
CA ILE A 384 -5.73 -12.58 31.84
C ILE A 384 -5.04 -11.28 32.27
N TYR A 385 -4.83 -11.13 33.57
CA TYR A 385 -4.20 -9.98 34.20
C TYR A 385 -2.95 -10.40 34.97
N ILE A 386 -1.90 -9.57 34.88
CA ILE A 386 -0.67 -9.69 35.66
C ILE A 386 -0.36 -8.34 36.30
N CYS A 387 -0.02 -8.34 37.59
CA CYS A 387 0.53 -7.18 38.27
C CYS A 387 1.64 -7.57 39.26
N ASN A 388 2.73 -6.82 39.24
CA ASN A 388 3.83 -6.89 40.19
C ASN A 388 3.76 -5.68 41.12
N PRO A 389 3.29 -5.84 42.37
CA PRO A 389 3.23 -4.73 43.31
C PRO A 389 4.59 -4.14 43.68
N THR A 390 5.64 -4.96 43.75
CA THR A 390 6.98 -4.59 44.22
C THR A 390 8.09 -5.10 43.29
N PRO A 391 9.33 -4.57 43.37
CA PRO A 391 10.49 -5.07 42.61
C PRO A 391 10.92 -6.52 42.94
N GLN A 392 10.22 -7.18 43.85
CA GLN A 392 10.44 -8.55 44.28
C GLN A 392 9.40 -9.50 43.70
N ASP A 393 8.39 -8.98 43.02
CA ASP A 393 7.29 -9.75 42.44
C ASP A 393 7.54 -9.97 40.94
N GLU A 394 7.30 -11.18 40.46
CA GLU A 394 7.37 -11.53 39.05
C GLU A 394 6.32 -12.61 38.77
N GLY A 395 5.28 -12.22 38.02
CA GLY A 395 4.15 -13.08 37.65
C GLY A 395 4.08 -13.36 36.15
N GLY A 396 3.41 -14.44 35.81
CA GLY A 396 3.15 -14.85 34.44
C GLY A 396 1.95 -15.77 34.29
N TRP A 397 1.59 -16.03 33.03
CA TRP A 397 0.63 -17.04 32.62
C TRP A 397 1.26 -17.92 31.54
N SER A 398 1.08 -19.24 31.64
CA SER A 398 1.52 -20.20 30.63
C SER A 398 0.37 -21.01 30.08
N TYR A 399 0.47 -21.36 28.80
CA TYR A 399 -0.39 -22.37 28.20
C TYR A 399 -0.02 -23.75 28.77
N ASP A 400 -1.02 -24.52 29.22
CA ASP A 400 -0.80 -25.76 29.97
C ASP A 400 -0.44 -26.98 29.09
N LYS A 401 -0.46 -26.78 27.77
CA LYS A 401 -0.14 -27.78 26.75
C LYS A 401 1.04 -27.36 25.90
N ASP A 402 1.72 -28.34 25.31
CA ASP A 402 2.68 -28.09 24.25
C ASP A 402 1.95 -27.91 22.91
N ILE A 403 2.29 -26.87 22.17
CA ILE A 403 1.77 -26.54 20.84
C ILE A 403 2.56 -27.34 19.80
N PRO A 404 1.91 -28.19 18.97
CA PRO A 404 2.59 -28.86 17.87
C PRO A 404 3.15 -27.85 16.88
N ILE A 405 4.42 -27.99 16.52
CA ILE A 405 5.09 -27.14 15.53
C ILE A 405 5.94 -27.99 14.59
N THR A 406 6.23 -27.45 13.42
CA THR A 406 7.20 -28.02 12.49
C THR A 406 8.48 -27.19 12.52
N GLY A 407 9.60 -27.83 12.88
CA GLY A 407 10.93 -27.25 12.84
C GLY A 407 11.29 -26.71 11.45
N GLY A 408 12.02 -25.61 11.43
CA GLY A 408 12.40 -24.90 10.20
C GLY A 408 11.33 -23.95 9.64
N LEU A 409 10.05 -24.08 10.04
CA LEU A 409 8.99 -23.17 9.57
C LEU A 409 8.93 -21.85 10.33
N ALA A 410 8.45 -20.81 9.64
CA ALA A 410 8.18 -19.49 10.20
C ALA A 410 6.71 -19.38 10.67
N TYR A 411 6.52 -18.59 11.72
CA TYR A 411 5.24 -18.34 12.37
C TYR A 411 5.10 -16.88 12.79
N THR A 412 3.86 -16.45 13.04
CA THR A 412 3.53 -15.11 13.53
C THR A 412 2.65 -15.20 14.76
N LEU A 413 3.11 -14.65 15.87
CA LEU A 413 2.33 -14.51 17.10
C LEU A 413 1.44 -13.26 17.01
N THR A 414 0.17 -13.41 17.38
CA THR A 414 -0.76 -12.29 17.54
C THR A 414 -1.46 -12.37 18.88
N PHE A 415 -1.56 -11.23 19.57
CA PHE A 415 -2.40 -11.03 20.75
C PHE A 415 -2.79 -9.55 20.89
N ALA A 416 -3.85 -9.31 21.66
CA ALA A 416 -4.27 -8.00 22.16
C ALA A 416 -3.74 -7.81 23.58
N ALA A 417 -3.37 -6.58 23.92
CA ALA A 417 -2.97 -6.25 25.28
C ALA A 417 -3.40 -4.84 25.67
N LYS A 418 -3.71 -4.67 26.95
CA LYS A 418 -3.98 -3.37 27.55
C LYS A 418 -2.84 -2.99 28.49
N ILE A 419 -2.21 -1.85 28.21
CA ILE A 419 -1.15 -1.26 29.02
C ILE A 419 -1.54 0.19 29.29
N ASP A 420 -1.82 0.51 30.55
CA ASP A 420 -2.27 1.84 30.99
C ASP A 420 -1.09 2.82 31.16
N GLY A 421 -0.18 2.82 30.19
CA GLY A 421 1.05 3.61 30.17
C GLY A 421 2.13 2.98 29.30
N LYS A 422 3.39 3.36 29.51
CA LYS A 422 4.56 2.70 28.92
C LYS A 422 5.32 1.97 30.03
N LEU A 423 5.56 0.68 29.83
CA LEU A 423 6.42 -0.12 30.72
C LEU A 423 7.90 0.28 30.49
N LYS A 424 8.81 -0.08 31.40
CA LYS A 424 10.25 0.21 31.26
C LYS A 424 10.86 -0.58 30.09
N GLN A 425 10.53 -1.86 29.99
CA GLN A 425 10.91 -2.78 28.92
C GLN A 425 9.66 -3.31 28.20
N GLY A 426 8.71 -3.91 28.93
CA GLY A 426 7.49 -4.47 28.32
C GLY A 426 7.03 -5.78 28.96
N LEU A 427 5.90 -6.27 28.45
CA LEU A 427 5.42 -7.63 28.67
C LEU A 427 6.30 -8.60 27.88
N LYS A 428 6.98 -9.52 28.55
CA LYS A 428 7.81 -10.54 27.91
C LYS A 428 6.94 -11.72 27.46
N THR A 429 7.01 -12.05 26.18
CA THR A 429 6.43 -13.29 25.64
C THR A 429 7.54 -14.28 25.31
N VAL A 430 7.38 -15.52 25.75
CA VAL A 430 8.39 -16.58 25.65
C VAL A 430 7.81 -17.77 24.92
N ILE A 431 8.50 -18.23 23.87
CA ILE A 431 8.21 -19.48 23.16
C ILE A 431 9.41 -20.40 23.30
N THR A 432 9.24 -21.53 24.00
CA THR A 432 10.29 -22.53 24.22
C THR A 432 10.12 -23.70 23.28
N PHE A 433 11.08 -23.94 22.39
CA PHE A 433 11.04 -25.00 21.39
C PHE A 433 11.62 -26.31 21.92
N LYS A 434 10.95 -27.42 21.66
CA LYS A 434 11.31 -28.76 22.16
C LYS A 434 11.39 -29.80 21.05
N ASP A 435 12.30 -30.76 21.22
CA ASP A 435 12.41 -31.95 20.37
C ASP A 435 11.38 -33.04 20.78
N GLU A 436 11.39 -34.19 20.10
CA GLU A 436 10.50 -35.33 20.41
C GLU A 436 10.71 -35.92 21.82
N MET A 437 11.88 -35.67 22.41
CA MET A 437 12.28 -36.12 23.75
C MET A 437 12.03 -35.06 24.82
N ASP A 438 11.33 -33.97 24.48
CA ASP A 438 11.04 -32.81 25.33
C ASP A 438 12.30 -32.04 25.80
N HIS A 439 13.44 -32.20 25.13
CA HIS A 439 14.61 -31.35 25.36
C HIS A 439 14.41 -29.99 24.70
N VAL A 440 14.76 -28.92 25.43
CA VAL A 440 14.74 -27.56 24.89
C VAL A 440 15.84 -27.41 23.84
N ILE A 441 15.44 -27.06 22.61
CA ILE A 441 16.34 -26.78 21.50
C ILE A 441 16.72 -25.30 21.48
N ASP A 442 15.73 -24.41 21.64
CA ASP A 442 15.92 -22.96 21.56
C ASP A 442 14.76 -22.22 22.25
N VAL A 443 14.91 -20.90 22.45
CA VAL A 443 13.89 -20.02 23.03
C VAL A 443 13.77 -18.73 22.22
N PHE A 444 12.54 -18.35 21.88
CA PHE A 444 12.21 -17.05 21.32
C PHE A 444 11.60 -16.14 22.38
N ASP A 445 12.19 -14.95 22.56
CA ASP A 445 11.74 -13.91 23.49
C ASP A 445 11.31 -12.65 22.72
N TYR A 446 10.17 -12.06 23.09
CA TYR A 446 9.68 -10.80 22.53
C TYR A 446 9.08 -9.90 23.62
N ASP A 447 9.46 -8.62 23.63
CA ASP A 447 8.93 -7.62 24.57
C ASP A 447 7.86 -6.75 23.89
N PHE A 448 6.62 -6.85 24.38
CA PHE A 448 5.51 -6.01 23.94
C PHE A 448 5.34 -4.81 24.87
N ASN A 449 5.44 -3.59 24.33
CA ASN A 449 5.34 -2.37 25.12
C ASN A 449 4.62 -1.26 24.36
N ARG A 450 3.39 -1.53 23.91
CA ARG A 450 2.57 -0.53 23.21
C ARG A 450 1.48 0.02 24.13
N LYS A 451 1.62 1.29 24.50
CA LYS A 451 0.67 2.04 25.32
C LYS A 451 -0.74 2.01 24.70
N SER A 452 -1.74 1.65 25.50
CA SER A 452 -3.15 1.64 25.06
C SER A 452 -3.65 3.07 24.87
N SER A 453 -4.27 3.38 23.73
CA SER A 453 -4.96 4.65 23.54
C SER A 453 -6.03 4.50 22.47
N LEU A 454 -6.95 5.47 22.40
CA LEU A 454 -7.99 5.48 21.38
C LEU A 454 -7.34 5.61 19.98
N PRO A 455 -7.54 4.65 19.07
CA PRO A 455 -6.85 4.66 17.78
C PRO A 455 -7.39 5.78 16.87
N ASN A 456 -6.53 6.35 16.03
CA ASN A 456 -6.92 7.38 15.07
C ASN A 456 -8.02 6.92 14.10
N SER A 457 -8.10 5.61 13.80
CA SER A 457 -9.15 5.02 12.98
C SER A 457 -10.56 5.24 13.52
N CYS A 458 -10.72 5.56 14.82
CA CYS A 458 -12.01 5.94 15.38
C CYS A 458 -12.61 7.17 14.70
N PHE A 459 -11.79 8.18 14.37
CA PHE A 459 -12.28 9.49 13.93
C PHE A 459 -12.05 9.79 12.45
N LEU A 460 -11.12 9.09 11.80
CA LEU A 460 -10.76 9.36 10.40
C LEU A 460 -11.93 9.24 9.40
N LEU A 461 -12.84 8.29 9.63
CA LEU A 461 -14.02 8.12 8.78
C LEU A 461 -15.17 9.01 9.23
N THR A 462 -15.41 9.10 10.55
CA THR A 462 -16.52 9.89 11.10
C THR A 462 -16.36 11.38 10.81
N MET A 463 -15.14 11.93 10.83
CA MET A 463 -14.90 13.34 10.50
C MET A 463 -15.41 13.70 9.10
N GLN A 464 -15.20 12.80 8.14
CA GLN A 464 -15.66 13.00 6.77
C GLN A 464 -17.19 12.93 6.70
N CYS A 465 -17.79 11.92 7.35
CA CYS A 465 -19.22 11.74 7.37
C CYS A 465 -19.95 12.89 8.09
N ASP A 466 -19.38 13.39 9.18
CA ASP A 466 -19.87 14.55 9.91
C ASP A 466 -19.81 15.82 9.05
N ALA A 467 -18.70 16.08 8.37
CA ALA A 467 -18.60 17.21 7.46
C ALA A 467 -19.61 17.14 6.30
N ILE A 468 -19.86 15.94 5.75
CA ILE A 468 -20.92 15.73 4.74
C ILE A 468 -22.31 15.98 5.34
N GLN A 469 -22.58 15.51 6.56
CA GLN A 469 -23.84 15.79 7.26
C GLN A 469 -24.04 17.28 7.51
N TYR A 470 -23.01 18.00 7.95
CA TYR A 470 -23.07 19.46 8.05
C TYR A 470 -23.41 20.10 6.70
N ALA A 471 -22.73 19.72 5.63
CA ALA A 471 -22.99 20.25 4.30
C ALA A 471 -24.46 19.99 3.85
N PHE A 472 -25.01 18.83 4.20
CA PHE A 472 -26.37 18.42 3.84
C PHE A 472 -27.45 19.12 4.68
N THR A 473 -27.25 19.17 5.99
CA THR A 473 -28.28 19.57 6.98
C THR A 473 -28.14 21.00 7.49
N GLN A 474 -26.94 21.57 7.38
CA GLN A 474 -26.53 22.84 8.01
C GLN A 474 -26.59 22.83 9.55
N ASP A 475 -26.66 21.65 10.18
CA ASP A 475 -26.57 21.51 11.63
C ASP A 475 -25.10 21.65 12.08
N VAL A 476 -24.81 22.78 12.73
CA VAL A 476 -23.47 23.15 13.18
C VAL A 476 -22.85 22.15 14.16
N THR A 477 -23.66 21.32 14.83
CA THR A 477 -23.15 20.26 15.71
C THR A 477 -22.18 19.34 14.97
N TYR A 478 -22.50 18.96 13.72
CA TYR A 478 -21.61 18.13 12.92
C TYR A 478 -20.32 18.86 12.50
N ALA A 479 -20.36 20.18 12.29
CA ALA A 479 -19.14 20.96 12.04
C ALA A 479 -18.22 20.99 13.27
N PHE A 480 -18.77 21.11 14.47
CA PHE A 480 -17.99 21.01 15.72
C PHE A 480 -17.37 19.62 15.90
N LYS A 481 -18.10 18.55 15.58
CA LYS A 481 -17.58 17.18 15.64
C LYS A 481 -16.39 17.01 14.68
N ALA A 482 -16.60 17.34 13.40
CA ALA A 482 -15.56 17.24 12.37
C ALA A 482 -14.31 18.07 12.72
N LYS A 483 -14.46 19.28 13.27
CA LYS A 483 -13.33 20.09 13.77
C LYS A 483 -12.54 19.34 14.83
N ASN A 484 -13.22 18.85 15.88
CA ASN A 484 -12.57 18.23 17.01
C ASN A 484 -11.86 16.93 16.59
N GLU A 485 -12.49 16.16 15.71
CA GLU A 485 -11.92 14.95 15.13
C GLU A 485 -10.68 15.24 14.28
N ILE A 486 -10.68 16.30 13.45
CA ILE A 486 -9.47 16.76 12.73
C ILE A 486 -8.31 17.04 13.71
N LEU A 487 -8.58 17.78 14.79
CA LEU A 487 -7.55 18.14 15.77
C LEU A 487 -6.97 16.90 16.48
N TYR A 488 -7.82 15.93 16.82
CA TYR A 488 -7.39 14.66 17.40
C TYR A 488 -6.52 13.87 16.41
N THR A 489 -7.02 13.72 15.17
CA THR A 489 -6.38 12.93 14.13
C THR A 489 -4.98 13.44 13.80
N LEU A 490 -4.83 14.76 13.66
CA LEU A 490 -3.53 15.37 13.40
C LEU A 490 -2.60 15.26 14.60
N ASN A 491 -3.11 15.41 15.83
CA ASN A 491 -2.29 15.24 17.04
C ASN A 491 -1.73 13.82 17.16
N ASP A 492 -2.53 12.78 16.90
CA ASP A 492 -2.06 11.39 16.93
C ASP A 492 -1.06 11.12 15.79
N PHE A 493 -1.38 11.54 14.57
CA PHE A 493 -0.54 11.27 13.41
C PHE A 493 0.82 11.97 13.48
N CYS A 494 0.87 13.22 13.96
CA CYS A 494 2.12 13.97 14.13
C CYS A 494 3.12 13.27 15.06
N GLN A 495 2.66 12.53 16.08
CA GLN A 495 3.55 11.76 16.95
C GLN A 495 4.23 10.61 16.21
N GLY A 496 3.50 9.91 15.35
CA GLY A 496 4.07 8.87 14.49
C GLY A 496 5.01 9.45 13.43
N ALA A 497 4.65 10.59 12.84
CA ALA A 497 5.51 11.31 11.90
C ALA A 497 6.82 11.78 12.55
N GLU A 498 6.77 12.29 13.79
CA GLU A 498 7.98 12.64 14.56
C GLU A 498 8.91 11.45 14.70
N HIS A 499 8.39 10.29 15.09
CA HIS A 499 9.19 9.08 15.24
C HIS A 499 9.86 8.67 13.92
N TRP A 500 9.16 8.74 12.79
CA TRP A 500 9.76 8.50 11.48
C TRP A 500 10.87 9.50 11.13
N LEU A 501 10.62 10.80 11.31
CA LEU A 501 11.59 11.85 11.01
C LEU A 501 12.84 11.76 11.91
N ALA A 502 12.69 11.30 13.16
CA ALA A 502 13.79 11.19 14.12
C ALA A 502 14.55 9.85 14.05
N CYS A 503 13.85 8.74 13.80
CA CYS A 503 14.39 7.39 13.96
C CYS A 503 14.45 6.58 12.66
N ASN A 504 13.75 7.00 11.60
CA ASN A 504 13.59 6.24 10.36
C ASN A 504 13.08 4.80 10.59
N SER A 505 12.10 4.67 11.48
CA SER A 505 11.48 3.40 11.82
C SER A 505 9.99 3.58 12.04
N ARG A 506 9.26 2.45 12.02
CA ARG A 506 7.85 2.43 12.39
C ARG A 506 7.70 2.59 13.92
N PRO A 507 6.88 3.52 14.41
CA PRO A 507 6.63 3.66 15.85
C PRO A 507 5.96 2.40 16.41
N ASP A 508 6.60 1.77 17.39
CA ASP A 508 6.20 0.47 17.97
C ASP A 508 5.91 -0.60 16.89
N GLY A 509 6.58 -0.52 15.73
CA GLY A 509 6.38 -1.42 14.59
C GLY A 509 5.06 -1.23 13.80
N SER A 510 4.23 -0.25 14.14
CA SER A 510 2.93 -0.01 13.47
C SER A 510 3.07 0.77 12.17
N ASP A 511 2.43 0.29 11.10
CA ASP A 511 2.41 0.93 9.78
C ASP A 511 1.36 2.04 9.64
N SER A 512 0.50 2.23 10.66
CA SER A 512 -0.60 3.22 10.64
C SER A 512 -0.13 4.68 10.50
N TYR A 513 1.18 4.93 10.65
CA TYR A 513 1.82 6.24 10.60
C TYR A 513 2.79 6.41 9.41
N GLY A 514 2.75 5.49 8.44
CA GLY A 514 3.59 5.52 7.24
C GLY A 514 3.30 6.70 6.30
N ALA A 515 4.17 6.89 5.31
CA ALA A 515 4.10 8.04 4.40
C ALA A 515 2.82 8.03 3.53
N VAL A 516 2.46 6.83 3.04
CA VAL A 516 1.21 6.57 2.31
C VAL A 516 0.02 7.03 3.15
N GLN A 517 -0.07 6.55 4.39
CA GLN A 517 -1.16 6.88 5.30
C GLN A 517 -1.21 8.38 5.57
N GLY A 518 -0.06 9.05 5.73
CA GLY A 518 0.00 10.50 5.92
C GLY A 518 -0.62 11.28 4.77
N GLY A 519 -0.30 10.91 3.52
CA GLY A 519 -0.89 11.53 2.34
C GLY A 519 -2.40 11.35 2.25
N ARG A 520 -2.89 10.14 2.58
CA ARG A 520 -4.31 9.81 2.61
C ARG A 520 -5.07 10.56 3.69
N VAL A 521 -4.51 10.61 4.91
CA VAL A 521 -5.05 11.37 6.04
C VAL A 521 -5.16 12.85 5.68
N LEU A 522 -4.13 13.45 5.07
CA LEU A 522 -4.19 14.85 4.63
C LEU A 522 -5.27 15.07 3.56
N CYS A 523 -5.48 14.14 2.63
CA CYS A 523 -6.59 14.24 1.69
C CYS A 523 -7.95 14.23 2.42
N SER A 524 -8.17 13.30 3.36
CA SER A 524 -9.40 13.22 4.14
C SER A 524 -9.63 14.49 4.98
N VAL A 525 -8.59 15.02 5.62
CA VAL A 525 -8.64 16.28 6.37
C VAL A 525 -8.97 17.46 5.45
N ALA A 526 -8.34 17.54 4.26
CA ALA A 526 -8.60 18.63 3.32
C ALA A 526 -10.06 18.67 2.86
N VAL A 527 -10.60 17.50 2.48
CA VAL A 527 -12.00 17.39 2.04
C VAL A 527 -12.95 17.74 3.19
N THR A 528 -12.69 17.21 4.39
CA THR A 528 -13.46 17.50 5.60
C THR A 528 -13.47 19.00 5.90
N TYR A 529 -12.29 19.63 5.97
CA TYR A 529 -12.15 21.06 6.23
C TYR A 529 -12.85 21.91 5.17
N SER A 530 -12.81 21.50 3.90
CA SER A 530 -13.45 22.23 2.81
C SER A 530 -14.97 22.39 2.97
N PHE A 531 -15.63 21.45 3.64
CA PHE A 531 -17.07 21.51 3.91
C PHE A 531 -17.44 22.34 5.15
N ILE A 532 -16.54 22.43 6.14
CA ILE A 532 -16.83 23.09 7.43
C ILE A 532 -16.20 24.47 7.57
N LYS A 533 -15.36 24.91 6.62
CA LYS A 533 -14.61 26.18 6.72
C LYS A 533 -15.51 27.41 6.92
N GLU A 534 -16.70 27.45 6.32
CA GLU A 534 -17.65 28.56 6.45
C GLU A 534 -18.48 28.50 7.75
N ALA A 535 -18.41 27.40 8.49
CA ALA A 535 -19.09 27.25 9.77
C ALA A 535 -18.44 28.09 10.89
N ASP A 536 -17.19 28.53 10.68
CA ASP A 536 -16.40 29.34 11.62
C ASP A 536 -16.32 28.73 13.05
N VAL A 537 -16.16 27.40 13.12
CA VAL A 537 -16.16 26.63 14.38
C VAL A 537 -14.81 26.58 15.09
N PHE A 538 -13.73 27.04 14.43
CA PHE A 538 -12.39 27.11 14.99
C PHE A 538 -12.20 28.41 15.77
N THR A 539 -11.75 28.33 17.02
CA THR A 539 -11.17 29.51 17.67
C THR A 539 -9.84 29.88 17.01
N ARG A 540 -9.35 31.09 17.26
CA ARG A 540 -8.04 31.51 16.76
C ARG A 540 -6.92 30.58 17.22
N GLU A 541 -6.93 30.21 18.50
CA GLU A 541 -5.93 29.34 19.10
C GLU A 541 -6.00 27.90 18.51
N GLU A 542 -7.21 27.38 18.26
CA GLU A 542 -7.41 26.10 17.58
C GLU A 542 -6.93 26.14 16.13
N LYS A 543 -7.20 27.25 15.42
CA LYS A 543 -6.76 27.47 14.04
C LYS A 543 -5.24 27.56 13.94
N GLU A 544 -4.59 28.28 14.86
CA GLU A 544 -3.12 28.35 14.97
C GLU A 544 -2.51 26.97 15.24
N ARG A 545 -3.12 26.17 16.14
CA ARG A 545 -2.67 24.80 16.41
C ARG A 545 -2.85 23.89 15.20
N PHE A 546 -4.00 23.95 14.53
CA PHE A 546 -4.25 23.23 13.28
C PHE A 546 -3.17 23.57 12.24
N TYR A 547 -2.85 24.85 12.05
CA TYR A 547 -1.85 25.28 11.07
C TYR A 547 -0.46 24.80 11.42
N SER A 548 -0.10 24.87 12.69
CA SER A 548 1.20 24.41 13.15
C SER A 548 1.35 22.89 12.98
N MET A 549 0.30 22.09 13.21
CA MET A 549 0.33 20.64 12.94
C MET A 549 0.46 20.33 11.45
N ILE A 550 -0.22 21.08 10.58
CA ILE A 550 -0.04 20.95 9.12
C ILE A 550 1.39 21.36 8.72
N GLU A 551 1.92 22.46 9.24
CA GLU A 551 3.30 22.90 9.00
C GLU A 551 4.32 21.84 9.43
N TYR A 552 4.05 21.10 10.52
CA TYR A 552 4.89 20.00 10.97
C TYR A 552 4.80 18.74 10.07
N LEU A 553 3.61 18.40 9.56
CA LEU A 553 3.42 17.26 8.67
C LEU A 553 3.92 17.50 7.24
N LEU A 554 3.92 18.74 6.75
CA LEU A 554 4.37 19.04 5.40
C LEU A 554 5.80 18.55 5.12
N PRO A 555 6.82 18.79 5.97
CA PRO A 555 8.16 18.22 5.85
C PRO A 555 8.24 16.68 5.87
N TYR A 556 7.23 16.00 6.42
CA TYR A 556 7.11 14.54 6.37
C TYR A 556 6.58 14.07 5.01
N MET A 557 5.74 14.87 4.36
CA MET A 557 5.12 14.57 3.07
C MET A 557 5.93 15.07 1.86
N LEU A 558 6.57 16.23 1.97
CA LEU A 558 7.28 16.90 0.88
C LEU A 558 8.27 17.93 1.47
N ASP A 559 8.90 18.74 0.62
CA ASP A 559 9.72 19.88 1.05
C ASP A 559 9.57 21.09 0.11
N LEU A 560 10.17 22.22 0.51
CA LEU A 560 10.13 23.49 -0.23
C LEU A 560 11.19 23.63 -1.33
N ARG A 561 12.04 22.62 -1.58
CA ARG A 561 12.95 22.66 -2.74
C ARG A 561 12.08 22.67 -4.00
N ASP A 562 12.28 23.68 -4.84
CA ASP A 562 11.34 23.99 -5.92
C ASP A 562 11.46 22.98 -7.07
N ARG A 563 10.52 22.05 -7.13
CA ARG A 563 10.49 20.99 -8.15
C ARG A 563 10.03 21.51 -9.51
N THR A 564 9.41 22.69 -9.55
CA THR A 564 9.02 23.32 -10.82
C THR A 564 10.22 23.82 -11.62
N GLU A 565 11.40 23.91 -11.00
CA GLU A 565 12.67 24.22 -11.65
C GLU A 565 13.28 22.99 -12.37
N LEU A 566 12.88 21.77 -12.01
CA LEU A 566 13.41 20.51 -12.52
C LEU A 566 12.70 20.00 -13.78
N SER A 567 13.38 19.24 -14.64
CA SER A 567 12.69 18.55 -15.74
C SER A 567 11.61 17.60 -15.19
N PRO A 568 10.55 17.26 -15.96
CA PRO A 568 9.57 16.26 -15.51
C PRO A 568 10.23 14.94 -15.07
N LEU A 569 11.26 14.49 -15.80
CA LEU A 569 12.01 13.28 -15.47
C LEU A 569 12.67 13.37 -14.10
N ASP A 570 13.37 14.47 -13.81
CA ASP A 570 14.04 14.68 -12.53
C ASP A 570 13.02 14.88 -11.39
N ALA A 571 11.93 15.60 -11.65
CA ALA A 571 10.92 15.91 -10.65
C ALA A 571 10.26 14.64 -10.09
N GLN A 572 9.93 13.67 -10.95
CA GLN A 572 9.35 12.40 -10.50
C GLN A 572 10.39 11.39 -10.01
N HIS A 573 11.69 11.61 -10.24
CA HIS A 573 12.72 10.60 -9.99
C HIS A 573 12.57 9.93 -8.62
N GLY A 574 12.64 8.59 -8.62
CA GLY A 574 12.51 7.78 -7.41
C GLY A 574 11.11 7.78 -6.78
N SER A 575 10.04 8.15 -7.52
CA SER A 575 8.66 8.19 -7.01
C SER A 575 7.84 6.96 -7.41
N GLY A 576 7.19 6.34 -6.44
CA GLY A 576 6.15 5.31 -6.65
C GLY A 576 4.79 5.75 -6.11
N ASN A 577 3.92 4.78 -5.84
CA ASN A 577 2.63 4.96 -5.15
C ASN A 577 2.72 5.78 -3.84
N TRP A 578 3.80 5.65 -3.05
CA TRP A 578 3.96 6.40 -1.80
C TRP A 578 3.99 7.90 -2.07
N GLN A 579 4.85 8.32 -2.99
CA GLN A 579 4.99 9.72 -3.36
C GLN A 579 3.74 10.26 -4.05
N THR A 580 2.97 9.42 -4.75
CA THR A 580 1.65 9.78 -5.28
C THR A 580 0.68 10.17 -4.16
N ASP A 581 0.52 9.32 -3.13
CA ASP A 581 -0.36 9.63 -1.99
C ASP A 581 0.16 10.85 -1.20
N MET A 582 1.47 10.95 -0.93
CA MET A 582 2.10 12.07 -0.21
C MET A 582 1.87 13.41 -0.92
N CYS A 583 2.21 13.49 -2.21
CA CYS A 583 2.06 14.71 -2.99
C CYS A 583 0.59 15.10 -3.15
N ALA A 584 -0.31 14.14 -3.35
CA ALA A 584 -1.74 14.44 -3.42
C ALA A 584 -2.24 15.01 -2.09
N GLY A 585 -1.86 14.43 -0.95
CA GLY A 585 -2.18 14.97 0.38
C GLY A 585 -1.71 16.41 0.57
N THR A 586 -0.46 16.71 0.20
CA THR A 586 0.07 18.08 0.20
C THR A 586 -0.74 19.00 -0.71
N ALA A 587 -1.02 18.58 -1.95
CA ALA A 587 -1.73 19.42 -2.92
C ALA A 587 -3.16 19.73 -2.47
N TYR A 588 -3.92 18.74 -1.99
CA TYR A 588 -5.27 18.91 -1.46
C TYR A 588 -5.31 19.95 -0.33
N MET A 589 -4.42 19.79 0.66
CA MET A 589 -4.34 20.71 1.80
C MET A 589 -3.98 22.14 1.35
N MET A 590 -3.06 22.29 0.41
CA MET A 590 -2.60 23.62 -0.03
C MET A 590 -3.58 24.33 -0.97
N ILE A 591 -4.49 23.59 -1.61
CA ILE A 591 -5.63 24.18 -2.30
C ILE A 591 -6.64 24.71 -1.27
N VAL A 592 -7.02 23.91 -0.26
CA VAL A 592 -8.12 24.28 0.66
C VAL A 592 -7.75 25.36 1.69
N LEU A 593 -6.49 25.43 2.13
CA LEU A 593 -6.03 26.43 3.10
C LEU A 593 -5.61 27.71 2.38
N ASP A 594 -6.56 28.60 2.10
CA ASP A 594 -6.39 29.78 1.25
C ASP A 594 -5.49 30.89 1.82
N ASP A 595 -5.27 30.90 3.13
CA ASP A 595 -4.43 31.84 3.89
C ASP A 595 -3.14 31.19 4.44
N PHE A 596 -2.83 29.93 4.08
CA PHE A 596 -1.65 29.25 4.59
C PHE A 596 -0.34 29.79 3.99
N PRO A 597 0.72 29.99 4.80
CA PRO A 597 2.00 30.51 4.32
C PRO A 597 2.62 29.67 3.20
N ASN A 598 3.07 30.33 2.13
CA ASN A 598 3.72 29.69 0.98
C ASN A 598 2.91 28.57 0.30
N ARG A 599 1.58 28.51 0.48
CA ARG A 599 0.76 27.40 -0.04
C ARG A 599 0.95 27.11 -1.52
N LYS A 600 1.15 28.14 -2.37
CA LYS A 600 1.37 27.95 -3.81
C LYS A 600 2.70 27.23 -4.10
N ALA A 601 3.75 27.43 -3.30
CA ALA A 601 5.01 26.72 -3.45
C ALA A 601 4.85 25.22 -3.16
N TRP A 602 4.21 24.89 -2.04
CA TRP A 602 3.89 23.50 -1.69
C TRP A 602 2.99 22.84 -2.72
N PHE A 603 1.91 23.51 -3.13
CA PHE A 603 0.97 23.02 -4.14
C PHE A 603 1.69 22.71 -5.46
N TYR A 604 2.46 23.66 -6.00
CA TYR A 604 3.11 23.45 -7.29
C TYR A 604 4.25 22.44 -7.25
N ASN A 605 4.95 22.29 -6.11
CA ASN A 605 5.91 21.20 -5.92
C ASN A 605 5.22 19.84 -6.02
N ALA A 606 4.10 19.65 -5.32
CA ALA A 606 3.33 18.41 -5.37
C ALA A 606 2.72 18.16 -6.75
N TYR A 607 2.11 19.18 -7.35
CA TYR A 607 1.56 19.15 -8.71
C TYR A 607 2.59 18.67 -9.72
N MET A 608 3.83 19.19 -9.65
CA MET A 608 4.87 18.85 -10.61
C MET A 608 5.22 17.36 -10.57
N VAL A 609 5.34 16.79 -9.36
CA VAL A 609 5.62 15.35 -9.20
C VAL A 609 4.47 14.52 -9.74
N LEU A 610 3.23 14.82 -9.35
CA LEU A 610 2.05 14.06 -9.77
C LEU A 610 1.84 14.10 -11.28
N LYS A 611 1.98 15.27 -11.90
CA LYS A 611 1.86 15.41 -13.35
C LYS A 611 2.96 14.65 -14.08
N ALA A 612 4.21 14.77 -13.61
CA ALA A 612 5.32 14.04 -14.20
C ALA A 612 5.16 12.51 -14.07
N GLN A 613 4.61 12.01 -12.96
CA GLN A 613 4.29 10.57 -12.83
C GLN A 613 3.24 10.12 -13.87
N LEU A 614 2.19 10.91 -14.12
CA LEU A 614 1.20 10.59 -15.15
C LEU A 614 1.75 10.62 -16.57
N GLU A 615 2.78 11.44 -16.82
CA GLU A 615 3.40 11.60 -18.14
C GLU A 615 4.53 10.59 -18.39
N LEU A 616 5.23 10.15 -17.35
CA LEU A 616 6.48 9.36 -17.48
C LEU A 616 6.47 8.01 -16.75
N ASN A 617 5.73 7.85 -15.66
CA ASN A 617 5.73 6.61 -14.86
C ASN A 617 4.60 5.68 -15.27
N VAL A 618 3.43 6.22 -15.63
CA VAL A 618 2.37 5.42 -16.26
C VAL A 618 2.95 4.84 -17.54
N ASN A 619 2.89 3.52 -17.66
CA ASN A 619 3.49 2.80 -18.78
C ASN A 619 2.83 3.23 -20.11
N PRO A 620 3.53 3.06 -21.25
CA PRO A 620 2.95 3.37 -22.56
C PRO A 620 1.66 2.61 -22.89
N ASP A 621 1.44 1.44 -22.29
CA ASP A 621 0.21 0.64 -22.39
C ASP A 621 -0.88 1.06 -21.37
N SER A 622 -0.67 2.19 -20.69
CA SER A 622 -1.53 2.78 -19.65
C SER A 622 -1.64 1.96 -18.35
N SER A 623 -0.84 0.90 -18.20
CA SER A 623 -0.69 0.23 -16.90
C SER A 623 0.16 1.06 -15.94
N TRP A 624 0.06 0.75 -14.64
CA TRP A 624 0.95 1.30 -13.63
C TRP A 624 2.13 0.34 -13.45
N PRO A 625 3.37 0.80 -13.23
CA PRO A 625 4.56 -0.06 -13.10
C PRO A 625 4.64 -0.85 -11.77
N GLU A 626 3.57 -0.86 -10.98
CA GLU A 626 3.40 -1.76 -9.83
C GLU A 626 2.29 -2.79 -10.11
N SER A 627 2.09 -3.75 -9.20
CA SER A 627 1.04 -4.79 -9.35
C SER A 627 -0.36 -4.21 -9.60
N ILE A 628 -1.30 -5.04 -10.11
CA ILE A 628 -2.65 -4.59 -10.49
C ILE A 628 -3.39 -3.93 -9.31
N ARG A 629 -3.21 -4.43 -8.08
CA ARG A 629 -3.77 -3.80 -6.88
C ARG A 629 -3.33 -2.34 -6.76
N TYR A 630 -2.05 -2.07 -6.99
CA TYR A 630 -1.47 -0.74 -6.89
C TYR A 630 -1.76 0.13 -8.11
N HIS A 631 -2.03 -0.45 -9.27
CA HIS A 631 -2.66 0.28 -10.38
C HIS A 631 -3.98 0.92 -9.93
N HIS A 632 -4.88 0.16 -9.29
CA HIS A 632 -6.14 0.71 -8.79
C HIS A 632 -5.94 1.73 -7.67
N ALA A 633 -4.96 1.52 -6.77
CA ALA A 633 -4.64 2.48 -5.72
C ALA A 633 -4.15 3.83 -6.28
N ALA A 634 -3.21 3.80 -7.23
CA ALA A 634 -2.71 5.00 -7.90
C ALA A 634 -3.80 5.68 -8.75
N LEU A 635 -4.57 4.89 -9.52
CA LEU A 635 -5.68 5.36 -10.34
C LEU A 635 -6.72 6.12 -9.50
N GLU A 636 -7.12 5.56 -8.36
CA GLU A 636 -8.06 6.20 -7.45
C GLU A 636 -7.55 7.57 -6.99
N ARG A 637 -6.27 7.64 -6.59
CA ARG A 637 -5.68 8.88 -6.07
C ARG A 637 -5.53 9.94 -7.17
N PHE A 638 -5.06 9.56 -8.35
CA PHE A 638 -4.96 10.47 -9.49
C PHE A 638 -6.33 10.94 -9.97
N ALA A 639 -7.33 10.06 -10.08
CA ALA A 639 -8.67 10.42 -10.52
C ALA A 639 -9.36 11.40 -9.56
N GLY A 640 -9.22 11.18 -8.25
CA GLY A 640 -9.70 12.12 -7.24
C GLY A 640 -9.03 13.48 -7.37
N PHE A 641 -7.70 13.50 -7.46
CA PHE A 641 -6.95 14.75 -7.56
C PHE A 641 -7.24 15.50 -8.87
N ALA A 642 -7.34 14.78 -9.99
CA ALA A 642 -7.68 15.36 -11.29
C ALA A 642 -9.03 16.08 -11.27
N ARG A 643 -10.04 15.51 -10.59
CA ARG A 643 -11.35 16.16 -10.42
C ARG A 643 -11.23 17.42 -9.56
N VAL A 644 -10.48 17.39 -8.46
CA VAL A 644 -10.21 18.58 -7.63
C VAL A 644 -9.47 19.64 -8.44
N LEU A 645 -8.50 19.25 -9.25
CA LEU A 645 -7.70 20.14 -10.07
C LEU A 645 -8.52 20.84 -11.16
N ASP A 646 -9.35 20.08 -11.88
CA ASP A 646 -10.29 20.65 -12.86
C ASP A 646 -11.22 21.65 -12.18
N HIS A 647 -11.75 21.30 -11.00
CA HIS A 647 -12.59 22.19 -10.24
C HIS A 647 -11.87 23.47 -9.75
N ALA A 648 -10.66 23.32 -9.22
CA ALA A 648 -9.92 24.39 -8.54
C ALA A 648 -9.17 25.33 -9.50
N ILE A 649 -8.67 24.82 -10.63
CA ILE A 649 -7.85 25.59 -11.59
C ILE A 649 -8.24 25.39 -13.06
N GLY A 650 -9.25 24.57 -13.37
CA GLY A 650 -9.71 24.34 -14.75
C GLY A 650 -8.77 23.47 -15.59
N GLU A 651 -7.93 22.63 -14.97
CA GLU A 651 -7.12 21.66 -15.70
C GLU A 651 -7.73 20.25 -15.64
N ASN A 652 -8.13 19.74 -16.80
CA ASN A 652 -8.70 18.41 -16.92
C ASN A 652 -7.64 17.35 -17.26
N TRP A 653 -7.08 16.68 -16.25
CA TRP A 653 -6.09 15.63 -16.46
C TRP A 653 -6.63 14.35 -17.10
N PHE A 654 -7.95 14.13 -17.11
CA PHE A 654 -8.53 13.03 -17.90
C PHE A 654 -8.34 13.26 -19.40
N GLU A 655 -8.26 14.52 -19.84
CA GLU A 655 -8.03 14.90 -21.23
C GLU A 655 -6.55 15.06 -21.57
N THR A 656 -5.77 15.67 -20.68
CA THR A 656 -4.39 16.10 -20.99
C THR A 656 -3.31 15.10 -20.61
N THR A 657 -3.66 13.97 -19.98
CA THR A 657 -2.70 12.94 -19.53
C THR A 657 -3.18 11.52 -19.89
N LEU A 658 -2.40 10.49 -19.52
CA LEU A 658 -2.78 9.09 -19.68
C LEU A 658 -3.88 8.61 -18.71
N LEU A 659 -4.29 9.44 -17.75
CA LEU A 659 -5.18 9.06 -16.65
C LEU A 659 -6.48 8.36 -17.10
N ALA A 660 -7.17 8.90 -18.11
CA ALA A 660 -8.40 8.25 -18.59
C ALA A 660 -8.11 6.83 -19.11
N ARG A 661 -7.02 6.65 -19.85
CA ARG A 661 -6.66 5.34 -20.42
C ARG A 661 -6.18 4.32 -19.39
N MET A 662 -5.81 4.74 -18.17
CA MET A 662 -5.54 3.80 -17.09
C MET A 662 -6.76 2.92 -16.76
N PHE A 663 -7.99 3.46 -16.87
CA PHE A 663 -9.21 2.65 -16.71
C PHE A 663 -9.33 1.53 -17.74
N ASP A 664 -8.69 1.63 -18.90
CA ASP A 664 -8.80 0.62 -19.95
C ASP A 664 -8.06 -0.67 -19.62
N PHE A 665 -6.95 -0.56 -18.87
CA PHE A 665 -6.09 -1.68 -18.51
C PHE A 665 -6.87 -2.79 -17.80
N SER A 666 -7.51 -2.48 -16.67
CA SER A 666 -8.20 -3.50 -15.87
C SER A 666 -9.47 -4.03 -16.53
N ILE A 667 -10.08 -3.26 -17.45
CA ILE A 667 -11.20 -3.74 -18.28
C ILE A 667 -10.73 -4.93 -19.13
N ASP A 668 -9.61 -4.79 -19.83
CA ASP A 668 -9.16 -5.79 -20.79
C ASP A 668 -8.50 -7.01 -20.14
N VAL A 669 -7.98 -6.89 -18.92
CA VAL A 669 -7.45 -8.03 -18.16
C VAL A 669 -8.44 -8.64 -17.17
N GLN A 670 -9.69 -8.15 -17.09
CA GLN A 670 -10.67 -8.67 -16.12
C GLN A 670 -10.87 -10.19 -16.24
N THR A 671 -11.00 -10.86 -15.10
CA THR A 671 -11.26 -12.31 -14.99
C THR A 671 -12.72 -12.64 -15.31
N PRO A 672 -13.05 -13.92 -15.58
CA PRO A 672 -14.43 -14.35 -15.72
C PRO A 672 -15.26 -14.14 -14.45
N GLY A 673 -16.58 -13.96 -14.62
CA GLY A 673 -17.51 -13.85 -13.50
C GLY A 673 -17.63 -15.18 -12.74
N TYR A 674 -17.27 -15.21 -11.46
CA TYR A 674 -17.06 -16.45 -10.72
C TYR A 674 -18.14 -16.69 -9.65
N SER A 675 -18.68 -17.92 -9.61
CA SER A 675 -19.80 -18.31 -8.73
C SER A 675 -19.58 -18.06 -7.24
N PHE A 676 -18.35 -18.20 -6.74
CA PHE A 676 -18.03 -17.90 -5.34
C PHE A 676 -18.24 -16.41 -4.99
N PHE A 677 -18.14 -15.53 -5.98
CA PHE A 677 -18.39 -14.10 -5.86
C PHE A 677 -19.73 -13.69 -6.50
N ASP A 678 -20.75 -14.56 -6.45
CA ASP A 678 -22.07 -14.34 -7.06
C ASP A 678 -22.03 -14.04 -8.58
N GLY A 679 -21.06 -14.60 -9.29
CA GLY A 679 -20.88 -14.37 -10.73
C GLY A 679 -20.22 -13.05 -11.08
N ARG A 680 -19.65 -12.33 -10.11
CA ARG A 680 -18.93 -11.07 -10.33
C ARG A 680 -17.52 -11.32 -10.86
N ILE A 681 -17.06 -10.39 -11.71
CA ILE A 681 -15.69 -10.36 -12.24
C ILE A 681 -14.71 -9.78 -11.22
N GLY A 682 -13.41 -10.02 -11.42
CA GLY A 682 -12.31 -9.35 -10.73
C GLY A 682 -11.12 -9.11 -11.66
N THR A 683 -9.92 -9.00 -11.10
CA THR A 683 -8.64 -8.96 -11.84
C THR A 683 -7.71 -10.13 -11.50
N PRO A 684 -6.77 -10.52 -12.39
CA PRO A 684 -5.87 -11.64 -12.16
C PRO A 684 -4.88 -11.34 -11.02
N PRO A 685 -4.73 -12.22 -9.99
CA PRO A 685 -4.01 -11.93 -8.75
C PRO A 685 -2.47 -12.03 -8.85
N PHE A 686 -1.86 -11.40 -9.86
CA PHE A 686 -0.39 -11.34 -9.96
C PHE A 686 0.22 -10.28 -9.05
N GLY A 687 1.37 -10.59 -8.44
CA GLY A 687 2.04 -9.74 -7.46
C GLY A 687 1.21 -9.58 -6.18
N ASP A 688 1.40 -8.45 -5.50
CA ASP A 688 0.66 -8.11 -4.27
C ASP A 688 -0.82 -7.82 -4.56
N HIS A 689 -1.59 -8.86 -4.86
CA HIS A 689 -3.00 -8.79 -5.19
C HIS A 689 -3.72 -10.04 -4.69
N ALA A 690 -5.04 -9.95 -4.56
CA ALA A 690 -5.90 -11.02 -4.09
C ALA A 690 -7.07 -11.12 -5.06
N LEU A 691 -7.48 -12.34 -5.41
CA LEU A 691 -8.66 -12.51 -6.23
C LEU A 691 -9.89 -12.00 -5.45
N SER A 692 -10.69 -11.18 -6.10
CA SER A 692 -11.76 -10.40 -5.49
C SER A 692 -13.04 -10.50 -6.32
N GLY A 693 -14.18 -10.21 -5.70
CA GLY A 693 -15.48 -10.09 -6.36
C GLY A 693 -15.73 -8.72 -7.02
N GLY A 694 -14.66 -8.06 -7.48
CA GLY A 694 -14.72 -6.83 -8.27
C GLY A 694 -14.67 -5.52 -7.49
N ALA A 695 -14.37 -5.54 -6.18
CA ALA A 695 -14.32 -4.33 -5.35
C ALA A 695 -13.36 -3.23 -5.89
N GLU A 696 -12.30 -3.64 -6.60
CA GLU A 696 -11.34 -2.77 -7.27
C GLU A 696 -11.96 -1.86 -8.35
N PHE A 697 -13.12 -2.24 -8.91
CA PHE A 697 -13.85 -1.45 -9.89
C PHE A 697 -14.75 -0.37 -9.26
N GLY A 698 -14.70 -0.17 -7.94
CA GLY A 698 -15.52 0.84 -7.25
C GLY A 698 -15.32 2.27 -7.76
N SER A 699 -14.10 2.62 -8.18
CA SER A 699 -13.79 3.94 -8.76
C SER A 699 -14.45 4.16 -10.12
N TYR A 700 -14.83 3.11 -10.84
CA TYR A 700 -15.34 3.23 -12.20
C TYR A 700 -16.67 3.98 -12.18
N GLY A 701 -17.63 3.51 -11.35
CA GLY A 701 -18.92 4.17 -11.17
C GLY A 701 -18.80 5.64 -10.72
N THR A 702 -17.82 5.95 -9.87
CA THR A 702 -17.53 7.32 -9.40
C THR A 702 -17.09 8.24 -10.54
N TYR A 703 -16.18 7.79 -11.41
CA TYR A 703 -15.53 8.64 -12.43
C TYR A 703 -16.11 8.52 -13.84
N LEU A 704 -17.15 7.70 -14.05
CA LEU A 704 -17.89 7.58 -15.33
C LEU A 704 -18.19 8.94 -15.97
N GLY A 705 -18.69 9.89 -15.18
CA GLY A 705 -19.10 11.20 -15.67
C GLY A 705 -17.95 12.09 -16.14
N ASP A 706 -16.74 11.86 -15.65
CA ASP A 706 -15.55 12.62 -16.07
C ASP A 706 -14.93 12.01 -17.30
N VAL A 707 -14.81 10.68 -17.34
CA VAL A 707 -14.33 9.96 -18.53
C VAL A 707 -15.30 10.14 -19.70
N GLU A 708 -16.61 10.17 -19.48
CA GLU A 708 -17.60 10.40 -20.54
C GLU A 708 -17.38 11.70 -21.31
N LYS A 709 -16.92 12.76 -20.63
CA LYS A 709 -16.70 14.07 -21.26
C LYS A 709 -15.56 14.02 -22.29
N VAL A 710 -14.61 13.11 -22.13
CA VAL A 710 -13.40 13.00 -22.94
C VAL A 710 -13.44 11.79 -23.89
N ASP A 711 -13.97 10.66 -23.42
CA ASP A 711 -14.10 9.41 -24.17
C ASP A 711 -15.36 8.64 -23.73
N LYS A 712 -16.45 8.83 -24.49
CA LYS A 712 -17.73 8.14 -24.27
C LYS A 712 -17.62 6.62 -24.43
N ALA A 713 -16.78 6.14 -25.35
CA ALA A 713 -16.67 4.71 -25.63
C ALA A 713 -15.97 3.99 -24.48
N LEU A 714 -14.92 4.60 -23.93
CA LEU A 714 -14.28 4.12 -22.72
C LEU A 714 -15.22 4.17 -21.51
N ALA A 715 -15.97 5.27 -21.34
CA ALA A 715 -16.95 5.36 -20.26
C ALA A 715 -18.05 4.27 -20.37
N ASP A 716 -18.47 3.90 -21.59
CA ASP A 716 -19.40 2.78 -21.80
C ASP A 716 -18.81 1.45 -21.38
N ARG A 717 -17.55 1.18 -21.74
CA ARG A 717 -16.83 -0.02 -21.28
C ARG A 717 -16.69 -0.04 -19.76
N MET A 718 -16.31 1.09 -19.15
CA MET A 718 -16.24 1.25 -17.69
C MET A 718 -17.58 0.93 -17.02
N TYR A 719 -18.69 1.41 -17.58
CA TYR A 719 -20.02 1.15 -17.02
C TYR A 719 -20.36 -0.34 -17.08
N HIS A 720 -20.08 -1.01 -18.20
CA HIS A 720 -20.31 -2.45 -18.33
C HIS A 720 -19.44 -3.27 -17.37
N THR A 721 -18.15 -2.95 -17.24
CA THR A 721 -17.25 -3.58 -16.28
C THR A 721 -17.72 -3.37 -14.84
N TRP A 722 -18.06 -2.12 -14.47
CA TRP A 722 -18.63 -1.80 -13.16
C TRP A 722 -19.92 -2.59 -12.87
N HIS A 723 -20.80 -2.74 -13.87
CA HIS A 723 -22.02 -3.54 -13.76
C HIS A 723 -21.72 -5.04 -13.56
N MET A 724 -20.80 -5.61 -14.36
CA MET A 724 -20.37 -7.00 -14.23
C MET A 724 -19.68 -7.31 -12.90
N ALA A 725 -19.06 -6.30 -12.28
CA ALA A 725 -18.48 -6.38 -10.93
C ALA A 725 -19.54 -6.27 -9.80
N GLY A 726 -20.83 -6.14 -10.15
CA GLY A 726 -21.91 -5.99 -9.17
C GLY A 726 -22.14 -4.56 -8.70
N LYS A 727 -21.72 -3.56 -9.48
CA LYS A 727 -21.81 -2.12 -9.17
C LYS A 727 -21.19 -1.75 -7.81
N PRO A 728 -19.94 -2.15 -7.55
CA PRO A 728 -19.29 -1.87 -6.27
C PRO A 728 -19.14 -0.37 -6.04
N PHE A 729 -19.21 0.04 -4.77
CA PHE A 729 -18.76 1.34 -4.31
C PHE A 729 -17.40 1.19 -3.65
N LYS A 730 -16.69 2.31 -3.44
CA LYS A 730 -15.45 2.30 -2.68
C LYS A 730 -15.79 1.93 -1.23
N LYS A 731 -14.90 1.19 -0.56
CA LYS A 731 -15.09 0.86 0.85
C LYS A 731 -15.12 2.14 1.69
N PHE A 732 -16.06 2.24 2.63
CA PHE A 732 -16.00 3.26 3.69
C PHE A 732 -14.90 2.90 4.69
N TRP A 733 -13.79 3.63 4.63
CA TRP A 733 -12.66 3.48 5.54
C TRP A 733 -11.95 4.83 5.70
N GLY A 734 -11.27 5.04 6.83
CA GLY A 734 -10.79 6.38 7.23
C GLY A 734 -9.77 7.02 6.29
N GLU A 735 -9.02 6.22 5.53
CA GLU A 735 -8.01 6.68 4.56
C GLU A 735 -8.57 6.90 3.15
N GLY A 736 -9.82 6.49 2.89
CA GLY A 736 -10.56 6.78 1.65
C GLY A 736 -11.33 8.08 1.73
N ILE A 737 -11.78 8.60 0.59
CA ILE A 737 -12.63 9.80 0.51
C ILE A 737 -14.10 9.36 0.48
N ALA A 738 -14.82 9.56 1.58
CA ALA A 738 -16.22 9.12 1.73
C ALA A 738 -17.17 9.81 0.72
N LEU A 739 -16.87 11.06 0.34
CA LEU A 739 -17.66 11.82 -0.62
C LEU A 739 -17.74 11.13 -1.99
N ASP A 740 -16.70 10.42 -2.43
CA ASP A 740 -16.63 9.81 -3.76
C ASP A 740 -17.78 8.83 -4.05
N ASN A 741 -18.31 8.16 -3.02
CA ASN A 741 -19.41 7.21 -3.16
C ASN A 741 -20.74 7.87 -3.54
N ILE A 742 -20.89 9.18 -3.32
CA ILE A 742 -22.10 9.93 -3.66
C ILE A 742 -21.92 10.92 -4.81
N LEU A 743 -20.75 10.92 -5.48
CA LEU A 743 -20.47 11.79 -6.63
C LEU A 743 -20.75 11.13 -7.99
N GLY A 744 -20.86 9.80 -8.04
CA GLY A 744 -21.03 9.05 -9.27
C GLY A 744 -22.37 9.28 -9.97
N LYS A 745 -22.43 8.99 -11.28
CA LYS A 745 -23.69 9.05 -12.05
C LYS A 745 -24.65 7.89 -11.73
N GLY A 746 -24.16 6.81 -11.12
CA GLY A 746 -24.99 5.65 -10.78
C GLY A 746 -25.76 5.10 -11.98
N ASP A 747 -27.04 4.77 -11.77
CA ASP A 747 -27.92 4.20 -12.82
C ASP A 747 -28.52 5.25 -13.77
N SER A 748 -28.25 6.53 -13.53
CA SER A 748 -28.61 7.60 -14.46
C SER A 748 -27.76 7.56 -15.74
N TYR A 749 -26.56 6.97 -15.69
CA TYR A 749 -25.72 6.78 -16.88
C TYR A 749 -26.35 5.79 -17.85
N LYS A 750 -26.30 6.10 -19.15
CA LYS A 750 -26.83 5.25 -20.23
C LYS A 750 -25.71 4.84 -21.17
N ALA A 751 -25.20 3.63 -20.95
CA ALA A 751 -24.23 3.02 -21.84
C ALA A 751 -24.86 2.64 -23.18
N THR A 752 -24.05 2.68 -24.24
CA THR A 752 -24.45 2.23 -25.57
C THR A 752 -23.72 0.94 -25.95
N GLY A 753 -24.42 0.03 -26.62
CA GLY A 753 -23.85 -1.25 -27.03
C GLY A 753 -23.64 -2.24 -25.89
N SER A 754 -22.71 -3.17 -26.12
CA SER A 754 -22.28 -4.17 -25.15
C SER A 754 -20.76 -4.25 -25.17
N ILE A 755 -20.15 -4.53 -24.03
CA ILE A 755 -18.73 -4.85 -23.98
C ILE A 755 -18.48 -6.25 -24.58
N SER A 756 -17.44 -6.37 -25.40
CA SER A 756 -16.94 -7.65 -25.91
C SER A 756 -15.43 -7.60 -25.82
N LEU A 757 -14.84 -8.63 -25.23
CA LEU A 757 -13.40 -8.70 -25.02
C LEU A 757 -12.86 -10.02 -25.59
N ASP A 758 -11.74 -9.91 -26.32
CA ASP A 758 -11.01 -11.03 -26.93
C ASP A 758 -9.65 -11.25 -26.24
N SER A 759 -8.90 -12.26 -26.68
CA SER A 759 -7.50 -12.43 -26.25
C SER A 759 -6.70 -11.15 -26.52
N THR A 760 -5.77 -10.78 -25.64
CA THR A 760 -4.97 -9.56 -25.76
C THR A 760 -3.50 -9.79 -25.42
N LEU A 761 -2.64 -9.12 -26.18
CA LEU A 761 -1.18 -9.06 -26.00
C LEU A 761 -0.70 -7.60 -25.74
N HIS A 762 -1.62 -6.66 -25.51
CA HIS A 762 -1.31 -5.23 -25.48
C HIS A 762 -0.51 -4.81 -24.24
N TYR A 763 -0.71 -5.46 -23.09
CA TYR A 763 -0.17 -5.01 -21.80
C TYR A 763 1.20 -5.60 -21.46
N LYS A 764 2.13 -5.46 -22.41
CA LYS A 764 3.49 -5.98 -22.30
C LYS A 764 4.29 -5.35 -21.15
N ASN A 765 4.00 -4.09 -20.78
CA ASN A 765 4.72 -3.38 -19.72
C ASN A 765 4.18 -3.75 -18.34
N ALA A 766 2.90 -4.10 -18.24
CA ALA A 766 2.35 -4.81 -17.07
C ALA A 766 2.83 -6.27 -16.98
N GLY A 767 3.37 -6.80 -18.08
CA GLY A 767 3.75 -8.20 -18.21
C GLY A 767 2.58 -9.17 -18.31
N ILE A 768 1.36 -8.72 -18.60
CA ILE A 768 0.15 -9.56 -18.57
C ILE A 768 -0.34 -9.84 -19.99
N TYR A 769 -0.45 -11.12 -20.32
CA TYR A 769 -0.98 -11.60 -21.59
C TYR A 769 -2.20 -12.47 -21.32
N VAL A 770 -3.28 -12.27 -22.05
CA VAL A 770 -4.56 -12.95 -21.79
C VAL A 770 -5.04 -13.70 -23.03
N PHE A 771 -5.37 -14.97 -22.85
CA PHE A 771 -6.10 -15.78 -23.82
C PHE A 771 -7.50 -16.08 -23.28
N ARG A 772 -8.53 -15.85 -24.11
CA ARG A 772 -9.92 -16.06 -23.69
C ARG A 772 -10.80 -16.59 -24.79
N LYS A 773 -11.90 -17.23 -24.38
CA LYS A 773 -12.95 -17.78 -25.24
C LYS A 773 -14.30 -17.62 -24.55
N ASN A 774 -15.33 -17.29 -25.32
CA ASN A 774 -16.71 -17.11 -24.86
C ASN A 774 -16.89 -16.07 -23.76
N PHE A 775 -16.27 -14.89 -23.93
CA PHE A 775 -16.40 -13.78 -22.97
C PHE A 775 -17.86 -13.47 -22.60
N GLY A 776 -18.10 -13.19 -21.31
CA GLY A 776 -19.41 -12.77 -20.80
C GLY A 776 -20.42 -13.91 -20.61
N SER A 777 -20.00 -15.16 -20.73
CA SER A 777 -20.85 -16.34 -20.55
C SER A 777 -20.40 -17.19 -19.36
N THR A 778 -21.27 -18.08 -18.88
CA THR A 778 -20.93 -19.06 -17.82
C THR A 778 -19.99 -20.16 -18.30
N ASN A 779 -19.74 -20.28 -19.60
CA ASN A 779 -18.79 -21.23 -20.17
C ASN A 779 -17.48 -20.56 -20.63
N GLN A 780 -17.19 -19.36 -20.11
CA GLN A 780 -15.98 -18.62 -20.45
C GLN A 780 -14.72 -19.39 -20.00
N SER A 781 -13.74 -19.48 -20.89
CA SER A 781 -12.39 -19.97 -20.59
C SER A 781 -11.44 -18.79 -20.60
N TYR A 782 -10.50 -18.76 -19.67
CA TYR A 782 -9.57 -17.64 -19.48
C TYR A 782 -8.22 -18.16 -19.00
N PHE A 783 -7.15 -17.67 -19.61
CA PHE A 783 -5.78 -17.96 -19.22
C PHE A 783 -5.01 -16.65 -19.24
N ALA A 784 -4.33 -16.33 -18.15
CA ALA A 784 -3.42 -15.18 -18.12
C ALA A 784 -2.04 -15.63 -17.66
N ILE A 785 -1.00 -15.05 -18.24
CA ILE A 785 0.40 -15.38 -17.96
C ILE A 785 1.22 -14.11 -17.73
N MET A 786 2.09 -14.17 -16.72
CA MET A 786 3.00 -13.10 -16.31
C MET A 786 4.36 -13.23 -17.01
N SER A 787 4.81 -12.17 -17.69
CA SER A 787 6.12 -12.05 -18.30
C SER A 787 6.46 -10.58 -18.56
N SER A 788 7.13 -9.92 -17.63
CA SER A 788 7.48 -8.51 -17.74
C SER A 788 8.93 -8.29 -18.18
N PRO A 789 9.20 -7.41 -19.17
CA PRO A 789 10.56 -7.02 -19.55
C PRO A 789 11.26 -6.15 -18.51
N GLU A 790 10.51 -5.52 -17.61
CA GLU A 790 10.99 -4.62 -16.57
C GLU A 790 10.48 -5.06 -15.18
N PRO A 791 11.22 -4.79 -14.09
CA PRO A 791 10.76 -5.17 -12.76
C PRO A 791 9.44 -4.50 -12.40
N ILE A 792 8.43 -5.29 -12.05
CA ILE A 792 7.17 -4.78 -11.49
C ILE A 792 7.38 -4.55 -9.99
N ALA A 793 7.17 -3.32 -9.53
CA ALA A 793 7.19 -3.02 -8.09
C ALA A 793 5.94 -3.62 -7.42
N HIS A 794 6.07 -4.09 -6.18
CA HIS A 794 5.07 -4.99 -5.58
C HIS A 794 4.75 -6.26 -6.41
N GLY A 795 5.58 -6.57 -7.41
CA GLY A 795 5.56 -7.84 -8.14
C GLY A 795 6.28 -8.92 -7.35
N HIS A 796 5.85 -10.17 -7.57
CA HIS A 796 6.44 -11.35 -6.96
C HIS A 796 7.58 -11.90 -7.83
N LEU A 797 8.20 -13.00 -7.37
CA LEU A 797 9.16 -13.76 -8.17
C LEU A 797 8.37 -14.80 -8.97
N ASP A 798 7.58 -14.34 -9.95
CA ASP A 798 6.50 -15.08 -10.60
C ASP A 798 6.60 -15.08 -12.14
N GLN A 799 7.74 -14.72 -12.71
CA GLN A 799 7.94 -14.69 -14.16
C GLN A 799 7.66 -16.07 -14.79
N GLY A 800 6.76 -16.09 -15.77
CA GLY A 800 6.25 -17.30 -16.41
C GLY A 800 5.06 -17.96 -15.70
N SER A 801 4.65 -17.48 -14.52
CA SER A 801 3.45 -17.94 -13.80
C SER A 801 2.18 -17.62 -14.58
N PHE A 802 1.16 -18.45 -14.42
CA PHE A 802 -0.12 -18.31 -15.10
C PHE A 802 -1.29 -18.71 -14.21
N ILE A 803 -2.46 -18.19 -14.54
CA ILE A 803 -3.75 -18.60 -13.96
C ILE A 803 -4.65 -19.15 -15.06
N LEU A 804 -5.58 -20.04 -14.67
CA LEU A 804 -6.43 -20.77 -15.60
C LEU A 804 -7.85 -20.89 -15.07
N TYR A 805 -8.82 -20.57 -15.93
CA TYR A 805 -10.24 -20.77 -15.71
C TYR A 805 -10.84 -21.64 -16.80
N LYS A 806 -11.83 -22.44 -16.40
CA LYS A 806 -12.73 -23.15 -17.30
C LYS A 806 -14.16 -22.99 -16.81
N ASN A 807 -15.07 -22.61 -17.71
CA ASN A 807 -16.46 -22.33 -17.38
C ASN A 807 -16.60 -21.32 -16.23
N SER A 808 -15.77 -20.29 -16.26
CA SER A 808 -15.67 -19.26 -15.22
C SER A 808 -15.32 -19.78 -13.81
N ILE A 809 -14.81 -21.00 -13.70
CA ILE A 809 -14.29 -21.58 -12.46
C ILE A 809 -12.76 -21.56 -12.51
N PRO A 810 -12.08 -20.98 -11.51
CA PRO A 810 -10.62 -21.00 -11.42
C PRO A 810 -10.12 -22.42 -11.11
N LEU A 811 -9.05 -22.83 -11.78
CA LEU A 811 -8.42 -24.14 -11.62
C LEU A 811 -6.95 -24.03 -11.23
N VAL A 812 -6.22 -23.12 -11.88
CA VAL A 812 -4.85 -22.74 -11.49
C VAL A 812 -4.92 -21.30 -11.07
N MET A 813 -4.41 -20.98 -9.88
CA MET A 813 -4.50 -19.64 -9.32
C MET A 813 -3.19 -19.24 -8.65
N ASP A 814 -2.87 -17.95 -8.71
CA ASP A 814 -1.79 -17.40 -7.91
C ASP A 814 -2.21 -17.35 -6.44
N SER A 815 -1.25 -17.53 -5.53
CA SER A 815 -1.54 -17.53 -4.09
C SER A 815 -1.99 -16.14 -3.59
N GLY A 816 -1.60 -15.09 -4.31
CA GLY A 816 -1.88 -13.69 -3.96
C GLY A 816 -1.06 -13.23 -2.76
N ILE A 817 -1.61 -12.31 -1.96
CA ILE A 817 -1.02 -11.89 -0.68
C ILE A 817 -2.12 -11.66 0.38
N GLU A 818 -1.95 -12.24 1.57
CA GLU A 818 -2.90 -12.08 2.69
C GLU A 818 -2.55 -10.91 3.62
N GLY A 819 -1.26 -10.58 3.76
CA GLY A 819 -0.72 -9.56 4.64
C GLY A 819 0.75 -9.26 4.31
N TYR A 820 1.25 -8.11 4.79
CA TYR A 820 2.63 -7.66 4.50
C TYR A 820 3.63 -7.94 5.62
N PHE A 821 3.13 -8.15 6.84
CA PHE A 821 3.97 -8.13 8.03
C PHE A 821 4.07 -9.47 8.72
N ASP A 822 3.21 -10.42 8.34
CA ASP A 822 3.26 -11.78 8.87
C ASP A 822 4.19 -12.68 8.05
N SER A 823 4.48 -13.84 8.61
CA SER A 823 5.44 -14.82 8.10
C SER A 823 5.03 -15.46 6.78
N SER A 824 3.76 -15.34 6.35
CA SER A 824 3.30 -15.84 5.05
C SER A 824 3.78 -14.99 3.88
N THR A 825 4.22 -13.74 4.12
CA THR A 825 4.72 -12.83 3.08
C THR A 825 5.83 -13.47 2.25
N SER A 826 6.78 -14.16 2.88
CA SER A 826 7.88 -14.84 2.18
C SER A 826 7.40 -15.98 1.28
N TRP A 827 6.35 -16.69 1.68
CA TRP A 827 5.73 -17.75 0.87
C TRP A 827 5.13 -17.14 -0.39
N HIS A 828 4.24 -16.16 -0.20
CA HIS A 828 3.48 -15.50 -1.26
C HIS A 828 4.37 -14.85 -2.32
N ILE A 829 5.47 -14.19 -1.94
CA ILE A 829 6.36 -13.50 -2.89
C ILE A 829 7.29 -14.48 -3.65
N SER A 830 7.53 -15.67 -3.10
CA SER A 830 8.49 -16.63 -3.66
C SER A 830 7.92 -17.43 -4.84
N SER A 831 8.78 -17.80 -5.78
CA SER A 831 8.46 -18.69 -6.92
C SER A 831 7.87 -20.02 -6.47
N TYR A 832 8.20 -20.45 -5.25
CA TYR A 832 7.67 -21.67 -4.68
C TYR A 832 6.14 -21.64 -4.51
N SER A 833 5.47 -20.48 -4.55
CA SER A 833 4.00 -20.38 -4.47
C SER A 833 3.29 -20.22 -5.83
N HIS A 834 4.02 -20.09 -6.93
CA HIS A 834 3.48 -19.71 -8.25
C HIS A 834 3.59 -20.82 -9.31
N ALA A 835 2.82 -20.74 -10.39
CA ALA A 835 2.80 -21.72 -11.49
C ALA A 835 4.03 -21.63 -12.42
N CYS A 836 5.24 -21.70 -11.87
CA CYS A 836 6.51 -21.50 -12.58
C CYS A 836 7.40 -22.76 -12.62
N MET A 837 8.56 -22.64 -13.25
CA MET A 837 9.63 -23.64 -13.21
C MET A 837 10.85 -23.04 -12.50
N GLN A 838 11.44 -23.79 -11.57
CA GLN A 838 12.61 -23.37 -10.79
C GLN A 838 13.82 -24.27 -11.06
N PHE A 839 15.01 -23.67 -11.05
CA PHE A 839 16.27 -24.39 -11.10
C PHE A 839 16.64 -24.89 -9.70
N ALA A 840 17.24 -26.07 -9.59
CA ALA A 840 17.89 -26.49 -8.35
C ALA A 840 19.04 -25.52 -8.00
N THR A 841 19.12 -25.09 -6.75
CA THR A 841 20.19 -24.18 -6.29
C THR A 841 21.54 -24.88 -6.25
N GLN A 842 22.60 -24.15 -6.61
CA GLN A 842 23.99 -24.59 -6.46
C GLN A 842 24.59 -24.17 -5.11
N LYS A 843 23.86 -23.38 -4.30
CA LYS A 843 24.34 -22.88 -3.00
C LYS A 843 24.24 -23.95 -1.91
N THR A 844 25.31 -24.11 -1.15
CA THR A 844 25.42 -25.11 -0.07
C THR A 844 25.38 -24.51 1.34
N ILE A 845 25.54 -23.18 1.48
CA ILE A 845 25.49 -22.46 2.76
C ILE A 845 24.32 -21.47 2.70
N GLN A 846 23.42 -21.56 3.68
CA GLN A 846 22.24 -20.71 3.80
C GLN A 846 22.39 -19.86 5.06
N GLU A 847 22.60 -18.55 4.91
CA GLU A 847 22.32 -17.62 6.01
C GLU A 847 20.80 -17.50 6.11
N LYS A 848 20.22 -18.17 7.11
CA LYS A 848 18.79 -18.08 7.38
C LYS A 848 18.45 -16.64 7.80
N SER A 849 17.54 -16.01 7.08
CA SER A 849 16.99 -14.70 7.45
C SER A 849 15.68 -14.86 8.23
N GLY A 850 15.37 -13.90 9.12
CA GLY A 850 13.99 -13.68 9.57
C GLY A 850 13.61 -13.96 11.03
N ASN A 851 14.45 -13.68 12.02
CA ASN A 851 13.96 -13.60 13.42
C ASN A 851 13.58 -12.14 13.77
N GLY A 852 12.36 -11.94 14.28
CA GLY A 852 11.95 -10.73 15.00
C GLY A 852 11.72 -9.44 14.19
N THR A 853 11.67 -9.49 12.85
CA THR A 853 11.50 -8.29 12.01
C THR A 853 10.43 -8.47 10.92
N ILE A 854 9.85 -7.34 10.49
CA ILE A 854 9.01 -7.23 9.30
C ILE A 854 9.86 -7.61 8.07
N ASN A 855 9.44 -8.63 7.31
CA ASN A 855 10.08 -9.03 6.07
C ASN A 855 9.16 -8.77 4.87
N LEU A 856 9.55 -7.83 4.00
CA LEU A 856 8.81 -7.44 2.79
C LEU A 856 9.40 -8.09 1.52
N SER A 857 10.05 -9.24 1.66
CA SER A 857 10.70 -9.96 0.56
C SER A 857 10.52 -11.47 0.69
N ALA A 858 10.69 -12.20 -0.41
CA ALA A 858 10.76 -13.66 -0.40
C ALA A 858 11.91 -14.19 0.49
N GLY A 859 12.94 -13.37 0.76
CA GLY A 859 14.12 -13.76 1.53
C GLY A 859 14.79 -14.98 0.92
N THR A 860 14.96 -16.02 1.73
CA THR A 860 15.59 -17.30 1.35
C THR A 860 14.58 -18.44 1.18
N TYR A 861 13.28 -18.15 1.06
CA TYR A 861 12.21 -19.14 1.18
C TYR A 861 12.33 -20.33 0.20
N SER A 862 12.53 -20.07 -1.10
CA SER A 862 12.76 -21.13 -2.10
C SER A 862 14.12 -21.81 -1.92
N LEU A 863 15.16 -21.03 -1.60
CA LEU A 863 16.54 -21.53 -1.45
C LEU A 863 16.66 -22.56 -0.33
N GLU A 864 15.95 -22.34 0.79
CA GLU A 864 15.86 -23.28 1.91
C GLU A 864 15.31 -24.65 1.50
N ARG A 865 14.50 -24.69 0.43
CA ARG A 865 13.89 -25.90 -0.13
C ARG A 865 14.69 -26.48 -1.31
N GLY A 866 15.84 -25.90 -1.64
CA GLY A 866 16.72 -26.36 -2.70
C GLY A 866 16.46 -25.73 -4.08
N TRP A 867 15.65 -24.67 -4.16
CA TRP A 867 15.21 -24.09 -5.43
C TRP A 867 15.57 -22.61 -5.53
N VAL A 868 15.89 -22.16 -6.74
CA VAL A 868 16.14 -20.75 -7.04
C VAL A 868 14.82 -20.11 -7.47
N ASP A 869 14.48 -18.96 -6.87
CA ASP A 869 13.37 -18.14 -7.37
C ASP A 869 13.63 -17.68 -8.82
N VAL A 870 12.60 -17.50 -9.63
CA VAL A 870 12.72 -16.90 -10.97
C VAL A 870 13.11 -15.41 -10.84
N PRO A 871 13.77 -14.81 -11.85
CA PRO A 871 14.15 -13.40 -11.83
C PRO A 871 12.93 -12.47 -11.76
N ARG A 872 13.15 -11.18 -11.47
CA ARG A 872 12.12 -10.13 -11.53
C ARG A 872 11.71 -9.71 -12.95
N THR A 873 12.42 -10.19 -13.96
CA THR A 873 12.16 -9.87 -15.38
C THR A 873 12.29 -11.10 -16.25
N SER A 874 11.60 -11.08 -17.38
CA SER A 874 11.65 -12.12 -18.41
C SER A 874 11.41 -11.50 -19.78
N LYS A 875 11.50 -12.31 -20.84
CA LYS A 875 11.35 -11.83 -22.22
C LYS A 875 10.37 -12.69 -22.99
N VAL A 876 9.34 -12.06 -23.56
CA VAL A 876 8.53 -12.71 -24.60
C VAL A 876 9.33 -12.73 -25.91
N VAL A 877 9.59 -13.94 -26.43
CA VAL A 877 10.31 -14.18 -27.68
C VAL A 877 9.36 -14.13 -28.87
N SER A 878 8.18 -14.73 -28.72
CA SER A 878 7.12 -14.72 -29.73
C SER A 878 5.76 -14.89 -29.07
N SER A 879 4.72 -14.35 -29.69
CA SER A 879 3.33 -14.58 -29.31
C SER A 879 2.42 -14.41 -30.53
N SER A 880 1.32 -15.15 -30.57
CA SER A 880 0.33 -15.06 -31.63
C SER A 880 -1.08 -15.33 -31.10
N LEU A 881 -2.07 -14.65 -31.69
CA LEU A 881 -3.48 -14.86 -31.42
C LEU A 881 -4.14 -15.42 -32.68
N GLY A 882 -4.90 -16.50 -32.55
CA GLY A 882 -5.54 -17.19 -33.66
C GLY A 882 -6.98 -17.60 -33.37
N SER A 883 -7.72 -18.03 -34.40
CA SER A 883 -9.10 -18.51 -34.22
C SER A 883 -9.17 -19.86 -33.49
N HIS A 884 -8.15 -20.70 -33.67
CA HIS A 884 -8.07 -22.06 -33.11
C HIS A 884 -6.94 -22.21 -32.07
N LEU A 885 -5.89 -21.40 -32.20
CA LEU A 885 -4.67 -21.53 -31.42
C LEU A 885 -4.16 -20.16 -31.01
N ASP A 886 -3.94 -19.96 -29.71
CA ASP A 886 -3.12 -18.86 -29.19
C ASP A 886 -1.77 -19.41 -28.71
N THR A 887 -0.68 -18.68 -28.96
CA THR A 887 0.68 -19.10 -28.58
C THR A 887 1.45 -17.98 -27.88
N ILE A 888 2.32 -18.35 -26.93
CA ILE A 888 3.32 -17.46 -26.35
C ILE A 888 4.58 -18.24 -25.98
N THR A 889 5.75 -17.67 -26.24
CA THR A 889 7.06 -18.20 -25.88
C THR A 889 7.81 -17.17 -25.04
N ILE A 890 8.21 -17.57 -23.83
CA ILE A 890 8.86 -16.73 -22.83
C ILE A 890 10.25 -17.31 -22.54
N GLN A 891 11.24 -16.45 -22.40
CA GLN A 891 12.59 -16.77 -21.99
C GLN A 891 12.86 -16.20 -20.59
N ILE A 892 13.34 -17.05 -19.69
CA ILE A 892 13.57 -16.75 -18.27
C ILE A 892 14.99 -17.22 -17.92
N SER A 893 15.83 -16.31 -17.40
CA SER A 893 17.20 -16.65 -17.00
C SER A 893 17.24 -17.29 -15.61
N ASN A 894 18.18 -18.21 -15.37
CA ASN A 894 18.50 -18.66 -14.03
C ASN A 894 19.20 -17.52 -13.24
N PRO A 895 18.66 -17.05 -12.10
CA PRO A 895 19.30 -15.98 -11.32
C PRO A 895 20.67 -16.34 -10.73
N GLU A 896 21.01 -17.63 -10.61
CA GLU A 896 22.36 -18.07 -10.18
C GLU A 896 23.38 -18.14 -11.33
N GLY A 897 23.01 -17.72 -12.55
CA GLY A 897 23.92 -17.54 -13.67
C GLY A 897 23.59 -18.46 -14.85
N LYS A 898 24.27 -19.61 -14.95
CA LYS A 898 24.09 -20.53 -16.07
C LYS A 898 22.69 -21.13 -16.09
N GLY A 899 22.05 -21.12 -17.25
CA GLY A 899 20.70 -21.66 -17.43
C GLY A 899 19.75 -20.67 -18.08
N ILE A 900 19.14 -21.09 -19.18
CA ILE A 900 18.08 -20.35 -19.86
C ILE A 900 16.88 -21.28 -19.98
N HIS A 901 15.80 -20.92 -19.30
CA HIS A 901 14.50 -21.56 -19.44
C HIS A 901 13.73 -20.90 -20.58
N THR A 902 13.18 -21.71 -21.48
CA THR A 902 12.18 -21.28 -22.47
C THR A 902 10.87 -22.00 -22.20
N ARG A 903 9.83 -21.25 -21.89
CA ARG A 903 8.45 -21.73 -21.73
C ARG A 903 7.65 -21.39 -22.98
N LYS A 904 7.12 -22.40 -23.66
CA LYS A 904 6.16 -22.25 -24.76
C LYS A 904 4.80 -22.76 -24.32
N VAL A 905 3.78 -21.91 -24.45
CA VAL A 905 2.38 -22.24 -24.15
C VAL A 905 1.59 -22.23 -25.45
N LEU A 906 0.80 -23.29 -25.67
CA LEU A 906 -0.16 -23.42 -26.75
C LEU A 906 -1.55 -23.60 -26.14
N TYR A 907 -2.49 -22.72 -26.47
CA TYR A 907 -3.90 -22.83 -26.08
C TYR A 907 -4.75 -23.23 -27.29
N VAL A 908 -5.20 -24.49 -27.32
CA VAL A 908 -6.08 -25.03 -28.36
C VAL A 908 -7.53 -24.74 -27.98
N LYS A 909 -8.13 -23.75 -28.63
CA LYS A 909 -9.40 -23.15 -28.22
C LYS A 909 -10.57 -24.12 -28.30
N GLU A 910 -10.63 -24.97 -29.31
CA GLU A 910 -11.77 -25.87 -29.55
C GLU A 910 -12.06 -26.76 -28.34
N TYR A 911 -11.00 -27.24 -27.70
CA TYR A 911 -11.05 -28.25 -26.65
C TYR A 911 -10.64 -27.74 -25.28
N ASP A 912 -10.31 -26.45 -25.17
CA ASP A 912 -9.74 -25.84 -23.97
C ASP A 912 -8.51 -26.61 -23.44
N LEU A 913 -7.59 -26.98 -24.34
CA LEU A 913 -6.34 -27.66 -23.98
C LEU A 913 -5.17 -26.68 -23.90
N TYR A 914 -4.36 -26.84 -22.86
CA TYR A 914 -3.15 -26.03 -22.66
C TYR A 914 -1.93 -26.94 -22.65
N ILE A 915 -1.02 -26.71 -23.59
CA ILE A 915 0.21 -27.49 -23.75
C ILE A 915 1.37 -26.57 -23.39
N ILE A 916 2.12 -26.97 -22.38
CA ILE A 916 3.22 -26.21 -21.80
C ILE A 916 4.49 -27.00 -22.04
N ARG A 917 5.41 -26.41 -22.80
CA ARG A 917 6.75 -26.97 -23.07
C ARG A 917 7.79 -26.06 -22.42
N ASP A 918 8.44 -26.59 -21.39
CA ASP A 918 9.57 -25.97 -20.72
C ASP A 918 10.86 -26.67 -21.17
N THR A 919 11.73 -25.94 -21.86
CA THR A 919 13.07 -26.42 -22.27
C THR A 919 14.15 -25.61 -21.60
N VAL A 920 15.27 -26.25 -21.24
CA VAL A 920 16.40 -25.58 -20.59
C VAL A 920 17.66 -25.74 -21.40
N GLN A 921 18.41 -24.64 -21.54
CA GLN A 921 19.72 -24.60 -22.17
C GLN A 921 20.79 -24.20 -21.13
N ASP A 922 22.01 -24.68 -21.31
CA ASP A 922 23.18 -24.30 -20.51
C ASP A 922 23.06 -24.50 -18.99
N PHE A 923 22.29 -25.49 -18.54
CA PHE A 923 22.21 -25.87 -17.13
C PHE A 923 22.23 -27.40 -16.97
N GLU A 924 23.00 -27.88 -16.00
CA GLU A 924 23.04 -29.27 -15.58
C GLU A 924 22.54 -29.34 -14.15
N GLY A 925 21.49 -30.13 -13.90
CA GLY A 925 20.87 -30.22 -12.59
C GLY A 925 19.40 -30.64 -12.68
N GLU A 926 18.70 -30.51 -11.56
CA GLU A 926 17.27 -30.76 -11.49
C GLU A 926 16.46 -29.48 -11.69
N LEU A 927 15.25 -29.65 -12.19
CA LEU A 927 14.24 -28.62 -12.34
C LEU A 927 13.01 -28.99 -11.49
N LEU A 928 12.33 -27.99 -10.95
CA LEU A 928 11.03 -28.13 -10.30
C LEU A 928 9.96 -27.44 -11.16
N PHE A 929 8.95 -28.18 -11.58
CA PHE A 929 7.69 -27.63 -12.07
C PHE A 929 6.73 -27.49 -10.90
N ASN A 930 6.20 -26.28 -10.71
CA ASN A 930 5.22 -25.98 -9.69
C ASN A 930 3.87 -25.62 -10.32
N LEU A 931 2.78 -26.14 -9.75
CA LEU A 931 1.42 -25.83 -10.19
C LEU A 931 0.47 -25.72 -8.99
N PRO A 932 0.10 -24.49 -8.57
CA PRO A 932 -0.97 -24.27 -7.60
C PRO A 932 -2.34 -24.56 -8.23
N VAL A 933 -3.12 -25.44 -7.61
CA VAL A 933 -4.41 -25.92 -8.09
C VAL A 933 -5.50 -25.68 -7.06
N ALA A 934 -6.57 -25.03 -7.49
CA ALA A 934 -7.80 -24.87 -6.73
C ALA A 934 -8.63 -26.17 -6.82
N ALA A 935 -8.47 -27.05 -5.84
CA ALA A 935 -9.11 -28.35 -5.81
C ALA A 935 -9.59 -28.72 -4.40
N LYS A 936 -10.66 -29.51 -4.33
CA LYS A 936 -11.09 -30.16 -3.08
C LYS A 936 -10.04 -31.18 -2.65
N HIS A 937 -9.60 -31.97 -3.60
CA HIS A 937 -8.55 -32.97 -3.41
C HIS A 937 -7.87 -33.29 -4.74
N SER A 938 -6.57 -33.55 -4.68
CA SER A 938 -5.78 -34.04 -5.81
C SER A 938 -5.15 -35.39 -5.47
N TYR A 939 -5.05 -36.26 -6.48
CA TYR A 939 -4.40 -37.56 -6.36
C TYR A 939 -3.57 -37.89 -7.60
N LEU A 940 -2.56 -38.74 -7.41
CA LEU A 940 -1.59 -39.14 -8.42
C LEU A 940 -1.93 -40.53 -8.98
N GLU A 941 -1.86 -40.69 -10.30
CA GLU A 941 -1.88 -41.97 -11.01
C GLU A 941 -0.78 -41.97 -12.09
N ASP A 942 0.32 -42.68 -11.83
CA ASP A 942 1.54 -42.67 -12.65
C ASP A 942 2.06 -41.25 -12.92
N ASN A 943 2.08 -40.80 -14.18
CA ASN A 943 2.51 -39.46 -14.61
C ASN A 943 1.34 -38.47 -14.74
N ARG A 944 0.19 -38.77 -14.11
CA ARG A 944 -1.01 -37.91 -14.11
C ARG A 944 -1.37 -37.49 -12.71
N VAL A 945 -1.74 -36.21 -12.57
CA VAL A 945 -2.44 -35.72 -11.40
C VAL A 945 -3.88 -35.42 -11.80
N TYR A 946 -4.81 -35.99 -11.07
CA TYR A 946 -6.23 -35.65 -11.15
C TYR A 946 -6.58 -34.79 -9.96
N SER A 947 -7.07 -33.58 -10.25
CA SER A 947 -7.52 -32.64 -9.25
C SER A 947 -9.03 -32.52 -9.37
N GLU A 948 -9.75 -33.03 -8.37
CA GLU A 948 -11.19 -32.83 -8.25
C GLU A 948 -11.42 -31.37 -7.89
N GLY A 949 -11.88 -30.62 -8.88
CA GLY A 949 -12.02 -29.18 -8.71
C GLY A 949 -13.34 -28.81 -8.05
N ILE A 950 -13.60 -27.51 -8.03
CA ILE A 950 -14.74 -26.91 -7.36
C ILE A 950 -15.82 -26.68 -8.42
N TYR A 951 -17.09 -26.69 -8.02
CA TYR A 951 -18.23 -26.45 -8.94
C TYR A 951 -18.24 -27.34 -10.20
N ASP A 952 -17.92 -28.64 -10.05
CA ASP A 952 -17.95 -29.68 -11.10
C ASP A 952 -17.02 -29.45 -12.30
N VAL A 953 -15.93 -28.70 -12.11
CA VAL A 953 -14.86 -28.55 -13.11
C VAL A 953 -13.58 -29.13 -12.55
N ASP A 954 -13.09 -30.20 -13.16
CA ASP A 954 -11.86 -30.91 -12.78
C ASP A 954 -10.67 -30.44 -13.62
N LEU A 955 -9.46 -30.67 -13.10
CA LEU A 955 -8.21 -30.49 -13.83
C LEU A 955 -7.47 -31.83 -13.93
N GLU A 956 -7.19 -32.26 -15.15
CA GLU A 956 -6.25 -33.35 -15.42
C GLU A 956 -4.91 -32.75 -15.87
N THR A 957 -3.84 -33.02 -15.10
CA THR A 957 -2.46 -32.61 -15.41
C THR A 957 -1.68 -33.84 -15.84
N PHE A 958 -1.19 -33.85 -17.08
CA PHE A 958 -0.42 -34.97 -17.62
C PHE A 958 0.99 -34.55 -18.01
N PHE A 959 1.99 -35.23 -17.43
CA PHE A 959 3.39 -35.07 -17.78
C PHE A 959 3.78 -36.07 -18.88
N VAL A 960 3.98 -35.55 -20.10
CA VAL A 960 4.41 -36.33 -21.27
C VAL A 960 5.91 -36.60 -21.24
N SER A 961 6.68 -35.64 -20.74
CA SER A 961 8.12 -35.80 -20.52
C SER A 961 8.39 -36.76 -19.35
N ASN A 962 9.61 -37.30 -19.31
CA ASN A 962 10.03 -38.11 -18.17
C ASN A 962 10.18 -37.21 -16.94
N VAL A 963 9.49 -37.56 -15.86
CA VAL A 963 9.59 -36.93 -14.55
C VAL A 963 10.24 -37.89 -13.57
N LYS A 964 11.08 -37.37 -12.67
CA LYS A 964 11.73 -38.17 -11.62
C LYS A 964 10.78 -38.44 -10.46
N ARG A 965 10.03 -37.42 -10.05
CA ARG A 965 9.08 -37.47 -8.93
C ARG A 965 7.93 -36.51 -9.16
N ILE A 966 6.74 -36.87 -8.68
CA ILE A 966 5.60 -35.97 -8.50
C ILE A 966 5.16 -36.03 -7.04
N GLU A 967 4.95 -34.88 -6.40
CA GLU A 967 4.44 -34.73 -5.04
C GLU A 967 3.27 -33.75 -5.00
N LEU A 968 2.42 -33.93 -3.98
CA LEU A 968 1.31 -33.04 -3.66
C LEU A 968 1.57 -32.40 -2.30
N GLU A 969 1.54 -31.08 -2.27
CA GLU A 969 1.72 -30.25 -1.07
C GLU A 969 0.48 -29.36 -0.88
N LYS A 970 0.22 -28.90 0.35
CA LYS A 970 -0.80 -27.87 0.63
C LYS A 970 -0.11 -26.54 0.91
N GLY A 971 -0.68 -25.44 0.43
CA GLY A 971 -0.14 -24.10 0.67
C GLY A 971 -1.21 -23.02 0.77
N ARG A 972 -0.89 -21.93 1.47
CA ARG A 972 -1.80 -20.80 1.73
C ARG A 972 -2.18 -20.03 0.47
N SER A 973 -3.40 -19.53 0.45
CA SER A 973 -3.89 -18.55 -0.52
C SER A 973 -4.97 -17.68 0.09
N THR A 974 -5.16 -16.49 -0.46
CA THR A 974 -6.33 -15.67 -0.18
C THR A 974 -7.63 -16.45 -0.43
N THR A 975 -8.70 -16.18 0.33
CA THR A 975 -9.94 -16.95 0.20
C THR A 975 -10.66 -16.65 -1.11
N PHE A 976 -10.77 -17.67 -1.98
CA PHE A 976 -11.59 -17.61 -3.20
C PHE A 976 -12.41 -18.89 -3.44
N PHE A 977 -12.49 -19.79 -2.46
CA PHE A 977 -13.39 -20.94 -2.50
C PHE A 977 -13.71 -21.44 -1.09
N GLU A 978 -14.75 -22.26 -0.97
CA GLU A 978 -15.19 -22.85 0.30
C GLU A 978 -14.14 -23.82 0.86
N THR A 979 -13.73 -23.63 2.12
CA THR A 979 -12.74 -24.49 2.81
C THR A 979 -13.36 -25.17 4.02
N GLU A 980 -12.91 -26.39 4.32
CA GLU A 980 -13.37 -27.16 5.50
C GLU A 980 -12.84 -26.61 6.83
N GLN A 981 -11.74 -25.86 6.80
CA GLN A 981 -11.15 -25.20 7.96
C GLN A 981 -11.67 -23.76 8.06
N GLU A 982 -12.27 -23.41 9.20
CA GLU A 982 -12.57 -22.02 9.53
C GLU A 982 -11.23 -21.27 9.63
N GLN A 983 -11.06 -20.23 8.81
CA GLN A 983 -10.02 -19.17 8.85
C GLN A 983 -8.83 -19.21 7.86
N VAL A 984 -8.49 -20.31 7.18
CA VAL A 984 -7.38 -20.30 6.18
C VAL A 984 -7.73 -21.12 4.93
N CYS A 985 -7.53 -20.51 3.75
CA CYS A 985 -7.73 -21.17 2.46
C CYS A 985 -6.43 -21.84 2.00
N LEU A 986 -6.50 -23.13 1.63
CA LEU A 986 -5.34 -23.93 1.22
C LEU A 986 -5.54 -24.54 -0.17
N MET A 987 -4.62 -24.28 -1.09
CA MET A 987 -4.57 -24.90 -2.43
C MET A 987 -3.74 -26.18 -2.43
N ASP A 988 -3.98 -27.06 -3.41
CA ASP A 988 -3.08 -28.17 -3.74
C ASP A 988 -1.92 -27.65 -4.60
N TYR A 989 -0.71 -28.10 -4.33
CA TYR A 989 0.49 -27.77 -5.09
C TYR A 989 1.06 -29.04 -5.71
N VAL A 990 1.00 -29.13 -7.04
CA VAL A 990 1.64 -30.21 -7.79
C VAL A 990 3.10 -29.87 -8.03
N ARG A 991 4.00 -30.66 -7.44
CA ARG A 991 5.46 -30.51 -7.54
C ARG A 991 6.02 -31.64 -8.38
N ALA A 992 6.52 -31.35 -9.58
CA ALA A 992 7.18 -32.37 -10.41
C ALA A 992 8.65 -32.03 -10.63
N THR A 993 9.55 -33.00 -10.45
CA THR A 993 10.98 -32.82 -10.69
C THR A 993 11.45 -33.54 -11.94
N SER A 994 12.40 -32.96 -12.67
CA SER A 994 13.04 -33.60 -13.84
C SER A 994 14.50 -33.17 -14.01
N ASP A 995 15.27 -33.88 -14.85
CA ASP A 995 16.61 -33.46 -15.29
C ASP A 995 16.47 -32.31 -16.29
N ALA A 996 17.36 -31.32 -16.22
CA ALA A 996 17.33 -30.16 -17.09
C ALA A 996 17.36 -30.48 -18.59
N ARG A 997 17.96 -31.61 -18.98
CA ARG A 997 18.01 -32.08 -20.37
C ARG A 997 16.65 -32.55 -20.89
N GLU A 998 15.77 -33.03 -20.02
CA GLU A 998 14.44 -33.49 -20.38
C GLU A 998 13.43 -32.34 -20.40
N GLY A 999 13.57 -31.38 -19.47
CA GLY A 999 12.61 -30.29 -19.29
C GLY A 999 11.22 -30.79 -18.89
N PHE A 1000 10.18 -30.05 -19.26
CA PHE A 1000 8.79 -30.46 -19.08
C PHE A 1000 8.00 -30.34 -20.37
N LEU A 1001 7.19 -31.36 -20.67
CA LEU A 1001 6.09 -31.27 -21.62
C LEU A 1001 4.81 -31.68 -20.90
N THR A 1002 4.01 -30.69 -20.54
CA THR A 1002 2.84 -30.84 -19.68
C THR A 1002 1.58 -30.48 -20.46
N ILE A 1003 0.53 -31.27 -20.29
CA ILE A 1003 -0.79 -30.99 -20.84
C ILE A 1003 -1.74 -30.77 -19.67
N LEU A 1004 -2.38 -29.60 -19.66
CA LEU A 1004 -3.47 -29.29 -18.75
C LEU A 1004 -4.78 -29.43 -19.52
N HIS A 1005 -5.66 -30.29 -19.02
CA HIS A 1005 -6.99 -30.53 -19.56
C HIS A 1005 -8.05 -30.23 -18.51
N PRO A 1006 -8.50 -28.97 -18.44
CA PRO A 1006 -9.73 -28.60 -17.76
C PRO A 1006 -10.93 -29.33 -18.35
N LYS A 1007 -11.73 -29.98 -17.51
CA LYS A 1007 -12.88 -30.75 -17.97
C LYS A 1007 -14.04 -30.69 -16.99
N VAL A 1008 -15.26 -30.77 -17.50
CA VAL A 1008 -16.44 -30.93 -16.63
C VAL A 1008 -16.41 -32.33 -16.03
N LYS A 1009 -16.79 -32.45 -14.76
CA LYS A 1009 -16.87 -33.73 -14.05
C LYS A 1009 -17.61 -34.79 -14.87
N GLY A 1010 -16.97 -35.94 -15.05
CA GLY A 1010 -17.48 -37.05 -15.86
C GLY A 1010 -17.14 -37.01 -17.36
N GLN A 1011 -16.48 -35.95 -17.86
CA GLN A 1011 -15.89 -35.98 -19.20
C GLN A 1011 -14.73 -36.99 -19.27
N LYS A 1012 -14.58 -37.64 -20.43
CA LYS A 1012 -13.55 -38.66 -20.65
C LYS A 1012 -12.15 -38.06 -20.46
N SER A 1013 -11.27 -38.82 -19.80
CA SER A 1013 -9.86 -38.47 -19.65
C SER A 1013 -9.12 -38.43 -20.99
N LEU A 1014 -8.01 -37.72 -21.01
CA LEU A 1014 -7.17 -37.61 -22.20
C LEU A 1014 -6.30 -38.87 -22.38
N HIS A 1015 -6.21 -39.37 -23.60
CA HIS A 1015 -5.21 -40.38 -23.98
C HIS A 1015 -4.19 -39.73 -24.90
N VAL A 1016 -2.94 -39.69 -24.46
CA VAL A 1016 -1.85 -39.07 -25.23
C VAL A 1016 -0.86 -40.15 -25.63
N MET A 1017 -0.52 -40.14 -26.92
CA MET A 1017 0.53 -40.95 -27.49
C MET A 1017 1.57 -40.02 -28.09
N LYS A 1018 2.81 -40.14 -27.62
CA LYS A 1018 3.95 -39.44 -28.23
C LYS A 1018 4.29 -40.13 -29.55
N VAL A 1019 4.14 -39.42 -30.67
CA VAL A 1019 4.43 -39.94 -32.01
C VAL A 1019 5.93 -39.80 -32.31
N ASP A 1020 6.50 -38.64 -31.99
CA ASP A 1020 7.94 -38.37 -31.95
C ASP A 1020 8.24 -37.27 -30.91
N GLU A 1021 9.45 -36.68 -30.91
CA GLU A 1021 9.84 -35.65 -29.94
C GLU A 1021 8.99 -34.39 -29.98
N ASP A 1022 8.44 -34.04 -31.14
CA ASP A 1022 7.73 -32.79 -31.37
C ASP A 1022 6.26 -33.00 -31.75
N LYS A 1023 5.80 -34.25 -31.90
CA LYS A 1023 4.42 -34.57 -32.27
C LYS A 1023 3.68 -35.40 -31.23
N LEU A 1024 2.51 -34.90 -30.85
CA LEU A 1024 1.59 -35.56 -29.94
C LEU A 1024 0.30 -35.96 -30.66
N LEU A 1025 -0.14 -37.19 -30.45
CA LEU A 1025 -1.49 -37.62 -30.78
C LEU A 1025 -2.32 -37.63 -29.50
N ILE A 1026 -3.23 -36.67 -29.37
CA ILE A 1026 -4.13 -36.53 -28.22
C ILE A 1026 -5.51 -37.06 -28.61
N SER A 1027 -6.07 -37.97 -27.82
CA SER A 1027 -7.43 -38.47 -27.99
C SER A 1027 -8.30 -38.06 -26.81
N ILE A 1028 -9.44 -37.43 -27.09
CA ILE A 1028 -10.47 -37.05 -26.11
C ILE A 1028 -11.76 -37.72 -26.53
N GLY A 1029 -12.06 -38.87 -25.93
CA GLY A 1029 -13.15 -39.72 -26.41
C GLY A 1029 -12.91 -40.19 -27.85
N ASP A 1030 -13.81 -39.81 -28.76
CA ASP A 1030 -13.73 -40.20 -30.18
C ASP A 1030 -12.94 -39.19 -31.03
N ILE A 1031 -12.52 -38.09 -30.44
CA ILE A 1031 -11.77 -37.02 -31.10
C ILE A 1031 -10.28 -37.35 -31.04
N LYS A 1032 -9.56 -37.14 -32.14
CA LYS A 1032 -8.10 -37.26 -32.22
C LYS A 1032 -7.50 -35.96 -32.74
N LEU A 1033 -6.42 -35.51 -32.13
CA LEU A 1033 -5.71 -34.28 -32.46
C LEU A 1033 -4.24 -34.63 -32.67
N GLU A 1034 -3.69 -34.28 -33.82
CA GLU A 1034 -2.24 -34.26 -34.03
C GLU A 1034 -1.74 -32.84 -33.78
N ILE A 1035 -0.86 -32.70 -32.79
CA ILE A 1035 -0.30 -31.40 -32.39
C ILE A 1035 1.22 -31.47 -32.57
N ASP A 1036 1.72 -30.58 -33.42
CA ASP A 1036 3.15 -30.30 -33.52
C ASP A 1036 3.50 -29.21 -32.49
N VAL A 1037 4.31 -29.55 -31.50
CA VAL A 1037 4.70 -28.61 -30.43
C VAL A 1037 5.79 -27.62 -30.89
N GLN A 1038 6.43 -27.84 -32.04
CA GLN A 1038 7.38 -26.90 -32.67
C GLN A 1038 6.68 -25.95 -33.63
N ARG A 1039 5.93 -26.49 -34.59
CA ARG A 1039 5.25 -25.75 -35.66
C ARG A 1039 3.81 -25.51 -35.22
N GLU A 1040 3.32 -24.27 -35.29
CA GLU A 1040 1.99 -23.84 -34.83
C GLU A 1040 0.81 -24.43 -35.66
N LEU A 1041 0.87 -25.72 -36.00
CA LEU A 1041 -0.06 -26.44 -36.86
C LEU A 1041 -0.82 -27.47 -36.02
N VAL A 1042 -2.13 -27.32 -35.96
CA VAL A 1042 -3.08 -28.33 -35.49
C VAL A 1042 -3.76 -28.90 -36.73
N SER A 1043 -3.60 -30.20 -37.00
CA SER A 1043 -4.35 -30.90 -38.04
C SER A 1043 -5.44 -31.76 -37.41
N PHE A 1044 -6.68 -31.56 -37.86
CA PHE A 1044 -7.88 -32.26 -37.40
C PHE A 1044 -8.11 -33.58 -38.14
#